data_AF-A0AAU5SYI9-F1
#
_entry.id   AF-A0AAU5SYI9-F1
#
_cell.length_a   1.000
_cell.length_b   1.000
_cell.length_c   1.000
_cell.angle_alpha   90.00
_cell.angle_beta   90.00
_cell.angle_gamma   90.00
#
_symmetry.space_group_name_H-M   'P 1'
#
loop_
_entity.id
_entity.type
_entity.pdbx_description
1 polymer ?
#
loop_
_entity_poly.entity_id
_entity_poly.type
_entity_poly.pdbx_seq_one_letter_code
_entity_poly.pdbx_strand_id
1 'polypeptide(L)'
;MKTKESGRGRGTLKGRGAALAASALCALYAGTLTTATPATATLTAAVPQDAQSARSPQAPAPGTAAAAPALLAEPALRVVSWNICGEAGGVRGEDGFCAYRNEPQQKVDQIARVAAEHDANVIMLQEVCGEAPGSHMERLRAALGTGWSIEHAKGARPDGTTYCRGGLGGELGVGIAVKGRVSEVTAVNTVPSGGDLQTLPILCVRVEGWSPRACTTHILADGADPRRSGQIQNVKSAIWPDRNQIVLGGDFNMFPGSPDLQPISEAFDECDRRAYGDGDEVNEVTHHSWSAQGGHQLRKRDHIFASRSESGSPFTACDVDRSLMDTTENRSNSGPPNGYSDHAPVIGHLRPVKHTEVAGDFNGDGRADLAVLSGQGKSADGRNQTSLWMFSGTATGFAAPRRVWDSGTDSWNWAASTLTAGDFDGDGKADLGVLYDYGRSGDRNRTGLWTFKGTAQGVEAPRKAWDSQDDPANPDWNWNASKPVAADFDGDGKADVGVLYDYGSSGGSNRTGLRVFTGTGTGFKNPRQLWDSRTDPVKSWNWAASKPVAGDFDGDGRADLGVLYDYGRTGDRNRTGLWTFTATGNGFAGPRQVWDSSTDSWNWAASKPVAGDFDGDGRADLGVLYDYGRTGDRNRTGLWTFSATGNGFGGPRKVWDSADGGDSWSWAASSPAAGDFNGDGRVDLGVLYDSGNASNGRNQTRLWAFTSRGAEFGAPRRYWDSSLNG
;
A
#
# COMPACT_ATOMS: atom_id res chain seq x y z
N MET A 1 9.34 -36.33 85.32
CA MET A 1 9.63 -37.42 84.36
C MET A 1 11.00 -37.13 83.75
N LYS A 2 12.00 -38.01 83.86
CA LYS A 2 12.24 -39.18 82.97
C LYS A 2 12.32 -38.75 81.49
N THR A 3 13.53 -38.48 80.94
CA THR A 3 14.48 -39.43 80.26
C THR A 3 14.09 -39.70 78.80
N LYS A 4 14.99 -39.79 77.79
CA LYS A 4 16.47 -39.84 77.79
C LYS A 4 17.05 -39.49 76.38
N GLU A 5 18.38 -39.29 76.32
CA GLU A 5 19.39 -39.91 75.43
C GLU A 5 18.92 -40.86 74.29
N SER A 6 19.61 -41.06 73.16
CA SER A 6 20.87 -40.49 72.58
C SER A 6 20.92 -40.85 71.06
N GLY A 7 21.90 -40.45 70.23
CA GLY A 7 23.29 -40.96 70.25
C GLY A 7 24.05 -40.70 68.94
N ARG A 8 25.35 -41.00 68.92
CA ARG A 8 26.29 -40.70 67.80
C ARG A 8 26.47 -41.88 66.84
N GLY A 9 26.80 -41.59 65.59
CA GLY A 9 27.41 -42.55 64.65
C GLY A 9 28.43 -41.89 63.71
N ARG A 10 29.73 -42.15 63.94
CA ARG A 10 30.80 -41.94 62.93
C ARG A 10 31.16 -43.31 62.34
N GLY A 11 31.34 -43.40 61.02
CA GLY A 11 31.71 -44.65 60.36
C GLY A 11 32.52 -44.44 59.08
N THR A 12 33.83 -44.29 59.20
CA THR A 12 34.76 -44.37 58.06
C THR A 12 35.34 -45.78 57.95
N LEU A 13 35.31 -46.39 56.77
CA LEU A 13 36.07 -47.60 56.46
C LEU A 13 36.81 -47.48 55.11
N LYS A 14 38.00 -48.06 55.06
CA LYS A 14 38.86 -48.16 53.86
C LYS A 14 38.94 -49.63 53.44
N GLY A 15 39.16 -49.91 52.15
CA GLY A 15 39.89 -51.14 51.78
C GLY A 15 39.57 -51.79 50.44
N ARG A 16 40.54 -51.72 49.52
CA ARG A 16 41.14 -52.78 48.66
C ARG A 16 40.47 -54.19 48.68
N GLY A 17 40.38 -54.94 47.58
CA GLY A 17 40.83 -54.71 46.18
C GLY A 17 41.48 -55.96 45.53
N ALA A 18 41.74 -55.91 44.20
CA ALA A 18 42.38 -56.94 43.35
C ALA A 18 41.55 -58.25 43.11
N ALA A 19 41.77 -59.11 42.10
CA ALA A 19 42.64 -59.17 40.89
C ALA A 19 41.88 -59.99 39.79
N LEU A 20 42.29 -60.32 38.54
CA LEU A 20 43.50 -60.27 37.67
C LEU A 20 43.08 -59.69 36.27
N ALA A 21 43.92 -59.20 35.33
CA ALA A 21 45.10 -59.70 34.55
C ALA A 21 44.75 -60.59 33.32
N ALA A 22 45.48 -60.60 32.19
CA ALA A 22 46.80 -59.99 31.87
C ALA A 22 47.08 -59.79 30.34
N SER A 23 48.02 -58.88 30.01
CA SER A 23 49.03 -58.93 28.89
C SER A 23 48.59 -58.97 27.39
N ALA A 24 49.41 -58.67 26.35
CA ALA A 24 50.64 -57.86 26.07
C ALA A 24 51.00 -58.02 24.53
N LEU A 25 51.95 -57.38 23.81
CA LEU A 25 52.96 -56.30 24.00
C LEU A 25 53.47 -55.73 22.62
N CYS A 26 53.74 -54.41 22.47
CA CYS A 26 54.66 -53.77 21.47
C CYS A 26 54.38 -53.93 19.93
N ALA A 27 55.01 -53.20 18.98
CA ALA A 27 56.24 -52.36 18.97
C ALA A 27 56.18 -51.14 17.99
N LEU A 28 57.26 -50.35 17.90
CA LEU A 28 57.42 -49.11 17.09
C LEU A 28 58.08 -49.36 15.70
N TYR A 29 57.98 -48.40 14.78
CA TYR A 29 59.13 -47.86 14.00
C TYR A 29 58.82 -46.47 13.39
N ALA A 30 59.82 -45.76 12.86
CA ALA A 30 59.71 -44.41 12.26
C ALA A 30 60.63 -44.22 11.03
N GLY A 31 60.31 -43.27 10.11
CA GLY A 31 61.21 -42.96 8.96
C GLY A 31 60.63 -42.10 7.80
N THR A 32 60.73 -40.78 7.94
CA THR A 32 61.02 -39.72 6.92
C THR A 32 61.06 -39.98 5.38
N LEU A 33 60.41 -39.07 4.61
CA LEU A 33 60.88 -38.38 3.36
C LEU A 33 61.10 -39.27 2.07
N THR A 34 61.06 -38.83 0.79
CA THR A 34 60.81 -37.51 0.11
C THR A 34 60.43 -37.71 -1.38
N THR A 35 59.78 -36.70 -2.00
CA THR A 35 59.78 -36.29 -3.45
C THR A 35 59.82 -37.32 -4.60
N ALA A 36 58.91 -37.16 -5.58
CA ALA A 36 59.27 -36.96 -7.01
C ALA A 36 58.06 -36.64 -7.94
N THR A 37 58.30 -35.80 -8.95
CA THR A 37 57.65 -35.81 -10.27
C THR A 37 58.79 -35.79 -11.31
N PRO A 38 58.70 -36.46 -12.48
CA PRO A 38 58.32 -35.69 -13.68
C PRO A 38 57.68 -36.48 -14.87
N ALA A 39 57.11 -35.70 -15.80
CA ALA A 39 57.18 -35.83 -17.27
C ALA A 39 56.73 -37.11 -18.05
N THR A 40 55.60 -36.95 -18.77
CA THR A 40 55.37 -37.22 -20.22
C THR A 40 55.85 -38.51 -20.92
N ALA A 41 54.92 -39.19 -21.61
CA ALA A 41 55.07 -39.61 -23.02
C ALA A 41 53.69 -39.88 -23.69
N THR A 42 53.60 -39.70 -25.01
CA THR A 42 52.40 -39.92 -25.86
C THR A 42 52.55 -41.13 -26.77
N LEU A 43 51.45 -41.75 -27.24
CA LEU A 43 51.32 -42.27 -28.61
C LEU A 43 49.85 -42.58 -29.02
N THR A 44 49.64 -42.88 -30.31
CA THR A 44 48.38 -42.65 -31.07
C THR A 44 47.74 -43.91 -31.67
N ALA A 45 46.40 -43.90 -31.86
CA ALA A 45 45.70 -44.53 -32.99
C ALA A 45 44.25 -43.97 -33.18
N ALA A 46 43.70 -44.04 -34.39
CA ALA A 46 42.30 -43.70 -34.74
C ALA A 46 41.42 -44.99 -34.80
N VAL A 47 40.12 -45.06 -35.15
CA VAL A 47 39.13 -44.30 -35.98
C VAL A 47 37.69 -44.75 -35.52
N PRO A 48 36.53 -44.28 -36.04
CA PRO A 48 36.17 -43.11 -36.86
C PRO A 48 35.01 -42.25 -36.24
N GLN A 49 34.37 -41.41 -37.07
CA GLN A 49 33.24 -40.50 -36.78
C GLN A 49 31.94 -41.25 -36.38
N ASP A 50 30.98 -40.67 -35.64
CA ASP A 50 30.01 -39.67 -36.15
C ASP A 50 29.32 -38.80 -35.07
N ALA A 51 28.41 -37.91 -35.49
CA ALA A 51 27.42 -37.14 -34.71
C ALA A 51 27.89 -35.92 -33.85
N GLN A 52 28.02 -34.78 -34.54
CA GLN A 52 27.54 -33.42 -34.16
C GLN A 52 27.69 -32.90 -32.70
N SER A 53 28.46 -31.81 -32.54
CA SER A 53 28.50 -30.97 -31.33
C SER A 53 27.94 -29.57 -31.60
N ALA A 54 27.03 -29.10 -30.75
CA ALA A 54 26.60 -27.70 -30.72
C ALA A 54 27.60 -26.84 -29.91
N ARG A 55 27.92 -25.65 -30.41
CA ARG A 55 28.91 -24.75 -29.78
C ARG A 55 28.38 -24.10 -28.51
N SER A 56 29.23 -23.99 -27.50
CA SER A 56 29.04 -23.07 -26.38
C SER A 56 29.01 -21.61 -26.87
N PRO A 57 28.14 -20.74 -26.32
CA PRO A 57 28.14 -19.32 -26.67
C PRO A 57 29.39 -18.61 -26.11
N GLN A 58 29.97 -17.72 -26.91
CA GLN A 58 31.02 -16.80 -26.43
C GLN A 58 30.38 -15.64 -25.65
N ALA A 59 31.09 -15.12 -24.65
CA ALA A 59 30.66 -13.94 -23.92
C ALA A 59 30.64 -12.69 -24.84
N PRO A 60 29.64 -11.79 -24.72
CA PRO A 60 29.62 -10.55 -25.47
C PRO A 60 30.71 -9.57 -25.00
N ALA A 61 31.11 -8.67 -25.90
CA ALA A 61 32.01 -7.57 -25.59
C ALA A 61 31.39 -6.60 -24.55
N PRO A 62 32.20 -5.85 -23.78
CA PRO A 62 31.69 -4.90 -22.79
C PRO A 62 30.95 -3.73 -23.47
N GLY A 63 29.62 -3.86 -23.56
CA GLY A 63 28.74 -2.73 -23.84
C GLY A 63 28.81 -1.70 -22.71
N THR A 64 28.33 -0.48 -22.98
CA THR A 64 28.15 0.57 -21.97
C THR A 64 27.41 -0.01 -20.77
N ALA A 65 27.96 0.16 -19.56
CA ALA A 65 27.32 -0.30 -18.35
C ALA A 65 25.89 0.24 -18.29
N ALA A 66 24.90 -0.65 -18.16
CA ALA A 66 23.54 -0.22 -17.92
C ALA A 66 23.54 0.61 -16.62
N ALA A 67 22.89 1.77 -16.65
CA ALA A 67 22.71 2.57 -15.44
C ALA A 67 22.13 1.69 -14.34
N ALA A 68 22.64 1.83 -13.11
CA ALA A 68 22.07 1.11 -11.98
C ALA A 68 20.57 1.46 -11.94
N PRO A 69 19.65 0.50 -11.81
CA PRO A 69 18.24 0.82 -11.76
C PRO A 69 18.02 1.85 -10.65
N ALA A 70 17.42 2.99 -10.97
CA ALA A 70 16.93 3.88 -9.94
C ALA A 70 15.81 3.15 -9.18
N LEU A 71 15.55 3.53 -7.94
CA LEU A 71 14.28 3.25 -7.28
C LEU A 71 13.20 3.99 -8.10
N LEU A 72 12.62 3.32 -9.11
CA LEU A 72 11.78 3.97 -10.12
C LEU A 72 10.55 4.59 -9.45
N ALA A 73 10.51 5.90 -9.52
CA ALA A 73 9.55 6.70 -8.80
C ALA A 73 8.38 7.03 -9.72
N GLU A 74 7.31 6.23 -9.59
CA GLU A 74 6.05 6.40 -10.32
C GLU A 74 5.45 7.79 -10.11
N PRO A 75 4.75 8.36 -11.12
CA PRO A 75 4.18 9.69 -11.02
C PRO A 75 2.99 9.75 -10.05
N ALA A 76 2.89 10.84 -9.29
CA ALA A 76 1.64 11.19 -8.59
C ALA A 76 0.51 11.37 -9.61
N LEU A 77 -0.62 10.68 -9.42
CA LEU A 77 -1.75 10.75 -10.36
C LEU A 77 -2.68 11.91 -10.03
N ARG A 78 -2.98 12.71 -11.04
CA ARG A 78 -3.85 13.89 -11.00
C ARG A 78 -4.90 13.68 -12.08
N VAL A 79 -6.08 13.33 -11.61
CA VAL A 79 -7.13 12.67 -12.39
C VAL A 79 -8.30 13.62 -12.52
N VAL A 80 -8.74 13.87 -13.75
CA VAL A 80 -9.99 14.57 -14.05
C VAL A 80 -10.97 13.56 -14.60
N SER A 81 -12.17 13.45 -14.01
CA SER A 81 -13.25 12.63 -14.56
C SER A 81 -14.49 13.49 -14.82
N TRP A 82 -15.04 13.41 -16.03
CA TRP A 82 -16.14 14.29 -16.46
C TRP A 82 -17.04 13.61 -17.50
N ASN A 83 -18.33 13.48 -17.20
CA ASN A 83 -19.32 13.29 -18.25
C ASN A 83 -19.47 14.62 -18.99
N ILE A 84 -18.97 14.69 -20.23
CA ILE A 84 -19.05 15.91 -21.02
C ILE A 84 -20.40 16.05 -21.74
N CYS A 85 -21.30 15.06 -21.60
CA CYS A 85 -22.66 15.12 -22.11
C CYS A 85 -22.67 15.45 -23.63
N GLY A 86 -21.75 14.85 -24.37
CA GLY A 86 -21.57 15.07 -25.81
C GLY A 86 -22.58 14.32 -26.67
N GLU A 87 -23.13 13.20 -26.20
CA GLU A 87 -24.08 12.37 -26.94
C GLU A 87 -25.53 12.84 -26.77
N ALA A 88 -25.83 13.52 -25.65
CA ALA A 88 -27.14 13.97 -25.16
C ALA A 88 -28.18 14.41 -26.21
N GLY A 89 -29.43 13.96 -26.05
CA GLY A 89 -30.40 13.92 -27.14
C GLY A 89 -31.09 15.24 -27.51
N GLY A 90 -31.39 16.11 -26.55
CA GLY A 90 -32.42 17.16 -26.68
C GLY A 90 -31.90 18.54 -27.13
N VAL A 91 -32.82 19.40 -27.58
CA VAL A 91 -32.58 20.84 -27.77
C VAL A 91 -33.12 21.67 -26.60
N ARG A 92 -32.81 22.97 -26.54
CA ARG A 92 -33.13 23.81 -25.38
C ARG A 92 -34.63 23.89 -25.11
N GLY A 93 -35.06 23.43 -23.94
CA GLY A 93 -36.46 23.24 -23.57
C GLY A 93 -36.96 21.79 -23.64
N GLU A 94 -36.12 20.82 -24.01
CA GLU A 94 -36.40 19.39 -24.02
C GLU A 94 -35.56 18.63 -22.97
N ASP A 95 -36.03 17.45 -22.57
CA ASP A 95 -35.26 16.55 -21.70
C ASP A 95 -33.95 16.09 -22.39
N GLY A 96 -32.84 16.11 -21.65
CA GLY A 96 -31.52 15.81 -22.20
C GLY A 96 -30.97 16.91 -23.12
N PHE A 97 -31.41 18.16 -22.99
CA PHE A 97 -30.65 19.32 -23.47
C PHE A 97 -29.26 19.38 -22.81
N CYS A 98 -28.25 19.77 -23.57
CA CYS A 98 -26.90 19.94 -23.05
C CYS A 98 -26.14 21.11 -23.67
N ALA A 99 -25.45 21.89 -22.82
CA ALA A 99 -24.65 23.04 -23.23
C ALA A 99 -23.57 22.67 -24.26
N TYR A 100 -23.43 23.50 -25.30
CA TYR A 100 -22.39 23.43 -26.34
C TYR A 100 -22.19 22.05 -27.01
N ARG A 101 -23.21 21.18 -26.97
CA ARG A 101 -23.11 19.78 -27.40
C ARG A 101 -22.71 19.59 -28.87
N ASN A 102 -23.24 20.41 -29.79
CA ASN A 102 -22.84 20.38 -31.20
C ASN A 102 -21.57 21.20 -31.49
N GLU A 103 -20.87 21.68 -30.47
CA GLU A 103 -19.66 22.52 -30.58
C GLU A 103 -18.46 21.83 -29.93
N PRO A 104 -17.99 20.69 -30.48
CA PRO A 104 -17.03 19.80 -29.82
C PRO A 104 -15.68 20.45 -29.51
N GLN A 105 -15.33 21.56 -30.18
CA GLN A 105 -14.14 22.34 -29.83
C GLN A 105 -14.30 23.06 -28.48
N GLN A 106 -15.45 23.70 -28.20
CA GLN A 106 -15.64 24.43 -26.94
C GLN A 106 -15.52 23.51 -25.71
N LYS A 107 -16.09 22.30 -25.78
CA LYS A 107 -15.93 21.28 -24.73
C LYS A 107 -14.45 20.85 -24.59
N VAL A 108 -13.76 20.58 -25.70
CA VAL A 108 -12.34 20.20 -25.69
C VAL A 108 -11.44 21.30 -25.14
N ASP A 109 -11.72 22.57 -25.44
CA ASP A 109 -10.95 23.71 -24.92
C ASP A 109 -11.07 23.80 -23.39
N GLN A 110 -12.25 23.54 -22.82
CA GLN A 110 -12.41 23.45 -21.35
C GLN A 110 -11.74 22.20 -20.75
N ILE A 111 -11.83 21.04 -21.40
CA ILE A 111 -11.11 19.82 -20.94
C ILE A 111 -9.60 20.07 -20.89
N ALA A 112 -9.03 20.71 -21.92
CA ALA A 112 -7.63 21.08 -21.97
C ALA A 112 -7.27 22.15 -20.93
N ARG A 113 -8.15 23.12 -20.67
CA ARG A 113 -8.00 24.12 -19.61
C ARG A 113 -7.95 23.49 -18.21
N VAL A 114 -8.93 22.68 -17.83
CA VAL A 114 -8.96 21.98 -16.52
C VAL A 114 -7.73 21.08 -16.37
N ALA A 115 -7.34 20.37 -17.44
CA ALA A 115 -6.14 19.55 -17.43
C ALA A 115 -4.82 20.34 -17.28
N ALA A 116 -4.81 21.63 -17.64
CA ALA A 116 -3.68 22.53 -17.40
C ALA A 116 -3.72 23.15 -16.00
N GLU A 117 -4.89 23.62 -15.55
CA GLU A 117 -5.10 24.30 -14.26
C GLU A 117 -4.78 23.37 -13.06
N HIS A 118 -5.07 22.08 -13.18
CA HIS A 118 -4.74 21.06 -12.15
C HIS A 118 -3.48 20.21 -12.47
N ASP A 119 -2.73 20.55 -13.55
CA ASP A 119 -1.65 19.72 -14.16
C ASP A 119 -2.00 18.21 -14.22
N ALA A 120 -3.22 17.91 -14.70
CA ALA A 120 -3.71 16.55 -14.81
C ALA A 120 -2.78 15.69 -15.68
N ASN A 121 -2.58 14.44 -15.28
CA ASN A 121 -1.90 13.42 -16.11
C ASN A 121 -2.82 12.26 -16.50
N VAL A 122 -4.07 12.26 -16.02
CA VAL A 122 -5.15 11.36 -16.42
C VAL A 122 -6.42 12.16 -16.64
N ILE A 123 -7.10 11.94 -17.77
CA ILE A 123 -8.41 12.50 -18.07
C ILE A 123 -9.33 11.36 -18.48
N MET A 124 -10.54 11.30 -17.90
CA MET A 124 -11.52 10.22 -18.05
C MET A 124 -12.88 10.79 -18.44
N LEU A 125 -13.28 10.58 -19.69
CA LEU A 125 -14.43 11.27 -20.30
C LEU A 125 -15.57 10.29 -20.63
N GLN A 126 -16.80 10.68 -20.30
CA GLN A 126 -18.02 9.95 -20.66
C GLN A 126 -18.86 10.77 -21.66
N GLU A 127 -19.70 10.08 -22.42
CA GLU A 127 -20.47 10.62 -23.55
C GLU A 127 -19.63 11.38 -24.59
N VAL A 128 -18.45 10.84 -24.92
CA VAL A 128 -17.60 11.36 -26.00
C VAL A 128 -18.03 10.83 -27.36
N CYS A 129 -17.56 11.51 -28.42
CA CYS A 129 -17.60 11.01 -29.79
C CYS A 129 -16.15 10.83 -30.26
N GLY A 130 -15.81 9.63 -30.75
CA GLY A 130 -14.46 9.23 -31.10
C GLY A 130 -14.22 8.92 -32.57
N GLU A 131 -12.94 8.71 -32.90
CA GLU A 131 -12.42 8.07 -34.12
C GLU A 131 -12.65 8.77 -35.48
N ALA A 132 -13.58 9.74 -35.59
CA ALA A 132 -13.77 10.53 -36.82
C ALA A 132 -13.10 11.93 -36.76
N PRO A 133 -12.79 12.55 -37.92
CA PRO A 133 -12.37 13.94 -38.00
C PRO A 133 -13.41 14.90 -37.41
N GLY A 134 -12.95 15.89 -36.64
CA GLY A 134 -13.81 16.88 -35.98
C GLY A 134 -14.55 16.37 -34.75
N SER A 135 -14.38 15.09 -34.37
CA SER A 135 -14.94 14.48 -33.16
C SER A 135 -14.27 15.02 -31.88
N HIS A 136 -14.87 14.75 -30.71
CA HIS A 136 -14.30 15.13 -29.41
C HIS A 136 -12.89 14.55 -29.23
N MET A 137 -12.70 13.26 -29.50
CA MET A 137 -11.41 12.59 -29.26
C MET A 137 -10.32 12.96 -30.28
N GLU A 138 -10.68 13.36 -31.50
CA GLU A 138 -9.72 13.85 -32.50
C GLU A 138 -9.20 15.25 -32.12
N ARG A 139 -10.12 16.17 -31.79
CA ARG A 139 -9.77 17.51 -31.29
C ARG A 139 -8.96 17.47 -30.00
N LEU A 140 -9.28 16.54 -29.09
CA LEU A 140 -8.54 16.39 -27.83
C LEU A 140 -7.07 16.00 -28.06
N ARG A 141 -6.77 15.16 -29.06
CA ARG A 141 -5.39 14.84 -29.46
C ARG A 141 -4.64 16.07 -29.99
N ALA A 142 -5.32 16.94 -30.73
CA ALA A 142 -4.74 18.20 -31.19
C ALA A 142 -4.51 19.21 -30.06
N ALA A 143 -5.44 19.32 -29.11
CA ALA A 143 -5.38 20.26 -27.99
C ALA A 143 -4.34 19.87 -26.91
N LEU A 144 -4.23 18.57 -26.59
CA LEU A 144 -3.29 18.07 -25.57
C LEU A 144 -1.88 17.81 -26.11
N GLY A 145 -1.75 17.54 -27.42
CA GLY A 145 -0.47 17.37 -28.10
C GLY A 145 0.21 16.01 -27.85
N THR A 146 1.39 15.82 -28.47
CA THR A 146 2.07 14.52 -28.59
C THR A 146 2.64 13.94 -27.28
N GLY A 147 2.51 14.65 -26.15
CA GLY A 147 2.86 14.12 -24.83
C GLY A 147 1.80 13.20 -24.22
N TRP A 148 0.63 13.08 -24.86
CA TRP A 148 -0.49 12.29 -24.38
C TRP A 148 -0.82 11.10 -25.31
N SER A 149 -1.01 9.91 -24.75
CA SER A 149 -1.74 8.82 -25.41
C SER A 149 -3.23 8.99 -25.12
N ILE A 150 -4.08 8.77 -26.14
CA ILE A 150 -5.54 9.00 -26.03
C ILE A 150 -6.30 7.85 -26.70
N GLU A 151 -7.05 7.12 -25.89
CA GLU A 151 -7.82 5.93 -26.26
C GLU A 151 -9.33 6.18 -26.18
N HIS A 152 -10.10 5.38 -26.92
CA HIS A 152 -11.56 5.44 -26.99
C HIS A 152 -12.15 4.03 -26.92
N ALA A 153 -13.30 3.88 -26.26
CA ALA A 153 -14.07 2.65 -26.27
C ALA A 153 -15.52 2.94 -26.64
N LYS A 154 -15.92 2.35 -27.77
CA LYS A 154 -17.25 2.42 -28.34
C LYS A 154 -18.33 1.80 -27.45
N GLY A 155 -19.41 2.54 -27.22
CA GLY A 155 -20.69 2.04 -26.74
C GLY A 155 -21.72 1.92 -27.88
N ALA A 156 -22.94 1.53 -27.53
CA ALA A 156 -24.08 1.46 -28.44
C ALA A 156 -25.36 1.86 -27.70
N ARG A 157 -26.28 2.53 -28.41
CA ARG A 157 -27.65 2.79 -27.92
C ARG A 157 -28.48 1.50 -27.89
N PRO A 158 -29.64 1.45 -27.20
CA PRO A 158 -30.54 0.28 -27.18
C PRO A 158 -30.94 -0.26 -28.58
N ASP A 159 -30.97 0.61 -29.59
CA ASP A 159 -31.22 0.27 -30.99
C ASP A 159 -30.01 -0.36 -31.73
N GLY A 160 -28.87 -0.49 -31.06
CA GLY A 160 -27.60 -0.99 -31.59
C GLY A 160 -26.78 0.06 -32.35
N THR A 161 -27.25 1.30 -32.46
CA THR A 161 -26.53 2.37 -33.18
C THR A 161 -25.35 2.86 -32.36
N THR A 162 -24.20 2.98 -33.02
CA THR A 162 -22.95 3.43 -32.42
C THR A 162 -22.58 4.86 -32.80
N TYR A 163 -23.13 5.43 -33.87
CA TYR A 163 -22.80 6.79 -34.31
C TYR A 163 -23.42 7.87 -33.41
N CYS A 164 -22.67 8.94 -33.14
CA CYS A 164 -23.18 10.13 -32.46
C CYS A 164 -24.29 10.81 -33.26
N ARG A 165 -25.26 11.42 -32.55
CA ARG A 165 -26.40 12.15 -33.15
C ARG A 165 -26.06 13.61 -33.44
N GLY A 166 -26.82 14.24 -34.34
CA GLY A 166 -26.69 15.69 -34.64
C GLY A 166 -25.54 16.00 -35.60
N GLY A 167 -24.83 17.10 -35.36
CA GLY A 167 -23.69 17.53 -36.19
C GLY A 167 -22.36 16.84 -35.84
N LEU A 168 -22.38 15.86 -34.94
CA LEU A 168 -21.18 15.24 -34.38
C LEU A 168 -20.71 14.04 -35.20
N GLY A 169 -19.48 14.11 -35.69
CA GLY A 169 -18.80 12.98 -36.31
C GLY A 169 -18.27 11.99 -35.26
N GLY A 170 -18.35 10.69 -35.58
CA GLY A 170 -17.72 9.63 -34.79
C GLY A 170 -18.68 8.62 -34.20
N GLU A 171 -18.11 7.65 -33.50
CA GLU A 171 -18.86 6.68 -32.68
C GLU A 171 -18.88 7.14 -31.22
N LEU A 172 -20.00 6.89 -30.55
CA LEU A 172 -20.25 7.26 -29.15
C LEU A 172 -19.55 6.31 -28.19
N GLY A 173 -19.13 6.82 -27.03
CA GLY A 173 -18.46 5.98 -26.04
C GLY A 173 -17.86 6.73 -24.85
N VAL A 174 -16.81 6.13 -24.30
CA VAL A 174 -15.96 6.71 -23.25
C VAL A 174 -14.53 6.86 -23.75
N GLY A 175 -13.77 7.78 -23.17
CA GLY A 175 -12.40 8.09 -23.58
C GLY A 175 -11.45 8.26 -22.40
N ILE A 176 -10.18 7.88 -22.60
CA ILE A 176 -9.10 8.15 -21.63
C ILE A 176 -7.96 8.86 -22.34
N ALA A 177 -7.43 9.92 -21.73
CA ALA A 177 -6.14 10.52 -22.10
C ALA A 177 -5.15 10.40 -20.93
N VAL A 178 -3.90 10.05 -21.21
CA VAL A 178 -2.81 9.92 -20.21
C VAL A 178 -1.50 10.54 -20.67
N LYS A 179 -0.80 11.27 -19.79
CA LYS A 179 0.58 11.78 -20.04
C LYS A 179 1.59 10.63 -19.93
N GLY A 180 1.88 9.97 -21.04
CA GLY A 180 2.81 8.83 -21.13
C GLY A 180 2.52 7.96 -22.35
N ARG A 181 3.26 6.85 -22.52
CA ARG A 181 2.96 5.84 -23.55
C ARG A 181 2.07 4.75 -22.96
N VAL A 182 0.92 4.50 -23.58
CA VAL A 182 0.07 3.34 -23.27
C VAL A 182 0.73 2.04 -23.71
N SER A 183 0.75 1.04 -22.83
CA SER A 183 1.34 -0.29 -23.04
C SER A 183 0.31 -1.43 -23.15
N GLU A 184 -0.88 -1.24 -22.59
CA GLU A 184 -2.02 -2.17 -22.69
C GLU A 184 -3.32 -1.35 -22.78
N VAL A 185 -4.24 -1.76 -23.66
CA VAL A 185 -5.61 -1.21 -23.73
C VAL A 185 -6.59 -2.37 -23.55
N THR A 186 -7.65 -2.16 -22.78
CA THR A 186 -8.75 -3.11 -22.62
C THR A 186 -10.08 -2.37 -22.73
N ALA A 187 -10.98 -2.83 -23.59
CA ALA A 187 -12.36 -2.33 -23.67
C ALA A 187 -13.32 -3.52 -23.56
N VAL A 188 -14.25 -3.49 -22.59
CA VAL A 188 -15.19 -4.59 -22.33
C VAL A 188 -16.57 -4.01 -22.05
N ASN A 189 -17.61 -4.46 -22.77
CA ASN A 189 -18.99 -4.08 -22.44
C ASN A 189 -19.35 -4.56 -21.03
N THR A 190 -19.86 -3.66 -20.19
CA THR A 190 -20.26 -3.97 -18.82
C THR A 190 -21.75 -4.27 -18.68
N VAL A 191 -22.59 -3.85 -19.63
CA VAL A 191 -24.05 -4.06 -19.58
C VAL A 191 -24.38 -5.55 -19.70
N PRO A 192 -25.08 -6.16 -18.72
CA PRO A 192 -25.55 -7.54 -18.82
C PRO A 192 -26.46 -7.77 -20.03
N SER A 193 -26.32 -8.92 -20.69
CA SER A 193 -27.11 -9.27 -21.87
C SER A 193 -28.60 -9.42 -21.54
N GLY A 194 -29.44 -8.51 -22.05
CA GLY A 194 -30.89 -8.61 -21.93
C GLY A 194 -31.62 -7.34 -22.37
N GLY A 195 -32.83 -7.51 -22.94
CA GLY A 195 -33.74 -6.44 -23.33
C GLY A 195 -33.45 -5.82 -24.70
N ASP A 196 -32.25 -5.30 -24.89
CA ASP A 196 -31.87 -4.47 -26.04
C ASP A 196 -30.42 -4.73 -26.52
N LEU A 197 -29.89 -3.86 -27.40
CA LEU A 197 -28.52 -3.92 -27.93
C LEU A 197 -27.56 -2.90 -27.26
N GLN A 198 -27.94 -2.32 -26.12
CA GLN A 198 -27.16 -1.27 -25.46
C GLN A 198 -25.82 -1.81 -24.97
N THR A 199 -24.74 -1.07 -25.22
CA THR A 199 -23.42 -1.36 -24.64
C THR A 199 -22.81 -0.12 -24.03
N LEU A 200 -22.26 -0.28 -22.83
CA LEU A 200 -21.51 0.75 -22.10
C LEU A 200 -20.19 0.10 -21.65
N PRO A 201 -19.07 0.41 -22.30
CA PRO A 201 -17.81 -0.23 -21.99
C PRO A 201 -17.18 0.34 -20.72
N ILE A 202 -16.44 -0.51 -20.01
CA ILE A 202 -15.28 -0.06 -19.27
C ILE A 202 -14.09 -0.02 -20.24
N LEU A 203 -13.44 1.13 -20.33
CA LEU A 203 -12.15 1.33 -20.98
C LEU A 203 -11.09 1.34 -19.88
N CYS A 204 -10.00 0.60 -20.06
CA CYS A 204 -8.84 0.61 -19.18
C CYS A 204 -7.55 0.72 -19.99
N VAL A 205 -6.58 1.46 -19.47
CA VAL A 205 -5.23 1.57 -20.02
C VAL A 205 -4.17 1.30 -18.95
N ARG A 206 -3.04 0.70 -19.37
CA ARG A 206 -1.77 0.78 -18.63
C ARG A 206 -0.82 1.72 -19.33
N VAL A 207 0.06 2.34 -18.56
CA VAL A 207 1.08 3.27 -19.04
C VAL A 207 2.45 2.74 -18.63
N GLU A 208 3.45 2.90 -19.50
CA GLU A 208 4.82 2.52 -19.19
C GLU A 208 5.32 3.24 -17.92
N GLY A 209 5.77 2.48 -16.93
CA GLY A 209 6.28 3.01 -15.66
C GLY A 209 5.24 3.41 -14.62
N TRP A 210 3.97 3.01 -14.78
CA TRP A 210 2.92 3.17 -13.77
C TRP A 210 2.49 1.79 -13.23
N SER A 211 2.35 1.63 -11.92
CA SER A 211 1.61 0.50 -11.32
C SER A 211 0.10 0.67 -11.53
N PRO A 212 -0.53 1.84 -11.27
CA PRO A 212 -1.98 1.96 -11.39
C PRO A 212 -2.46 1.85 -12.83
N ARG A 213 -3.42 0.96 -13.06
CA ARG A 213 -4.23 0.92 -14.29
C ARG A 213 -5.31 2.00 -14.19
N ALA A 214 -5.42 2.83 -15.22
CA ALA A 214 -6.41 3.88 -15.30
C ALA A 214 -7.63 3.37 -16.09
N CYS A 215 -8.81 3.41 -15.50
CA CYS A 215 -10.06 2.92 -16.10
C CYS A 215 -11.17 3.97 -16.06
N THR A 216 -12.08 3.93 -17.02
CA THR A 216 -13.32 4.72 -17.02
C THR A 216 -14.50 3.93 -17.57
N THR A 217 -15.70 4.26 -17.12
CA THR A 217 -16.95 3.60 -17.50
C THR A 217 -18.11 4.59 -17.44
N HIS A 218 -19.26 4.20 -18.00
CA HIS A 218 -20.55 4.88 -17.83
C HIS A 218 -21.60 3.85 -17.42
N ILE A 219 -22.42 4.17 -16.43
CA ILE A 219 -23.47 3.27 -15.91
C ILE A 219 -24.84 3.72 -16.38
N LEU A 220 -25.73 2.76 -16.69
CA LEU A 220 -27.11 2.99 -17.14
C LEU A 220 -27.81 4.06 -16.28
N ALA A 221 -28.37 5.10 -16.91
CA ALA A 221 -28.83 6.30 -16.22
C ALA A 221 -30.15 6.13 -15.45
N ASP A 222 -31.04 5.23 -15.90
CA ASP A 222 -32.34 4.98 -15.27
C ASP A 222 -32.16 4.34 -13.89
N GLY A 223 -32.81 4.89 -12.86
CA GLY A 223 -32.83 4.32 -11.51
C GLY A 223 -33.62 3.01 -11.39
N ALA A 224 -34.45 2.68 -12.39
CA ALA A 224 -35.29 1.48 -12.39
C ALA A 224 -34.75 0.31 -13.25
N ASP A 225 -33.65 0.48 -13.99
CA ASP A 225 -33.14 -0.58 -14.88
C ASP A 225 -32.52 -1.74 -14.05
N PRO A 226 -33.10 -2.95 -14.08
CA PRO A 226 -32.65 -4.08 -13.27
C PRO A 226 -31.27 -4.63 -13.68
N ARG A 227 -30.70 -4.16 -14.80
CA ARG A 227 -29.36 -4.55 -15.26
C ARG A 227 -28.24 -3.85 -14.47
N ARG A 228 -28.53 -2.77 -13.74
CA ARG A 228 -27.52 -1.93 -13.06
C ARG A 228 -26.67 -2.66 -12.03
N SER A 229 -27.29 -3.42 -11.13
CA SER A 229 -26.56 -4.22 -10.13
C SER A 229 -25.59 -5.19 -10.80
N GLY A 230 -26.02 -5.82 -11.91
CA GLY A 230 -25.18 -6.68 -12.73
C GLY A 230 -24.06 -5.92 -13.46
N GLN A 231 -24.34 -4.72 -13.97
CA GLN A 231 -23.34 -3.85 -14.60
C GLN A 231 -22.22 -3.49 -13.62
N ILE A 232 -22.55 -3.17 -12.36
CA ILE A 232 -21.55 -2.89 -11.32
C ILE A 232 -20.72 -4.13 -10.97
N GLN A 233 -21.31 -5.33 -10.92
CA GLN A 233 -20.51 -6.56 -10.74
C GLN A 233 -19.59 -6.83 -11.92
N ASN A 234 -19.99 -6.50 -13.15
CA ASN A 234 -19.14 -6.62 -14.35
C ASN A 234 -17.99 -5.61 -14.34
N VAL A 235 -18.25 -4.34 -13.99
CA VAL A 235 -17.22 -3.31 -13.76
C VAL A 235 -16.22 -3.78 -12.69
N LYS A 236 -16.72 -4.20 -11.53
CA LYS A 236 -15.89 -4.71 -10.42
C LYS A 236 -15.03 -5.88 -10.88
N SER A 237 -15.59 -6.84 -11.61
CA SER A 237 -14.87 -8.02 -12.11
C SER A 237 -13.77 -7.67 -13.10
N ALA A 238 -13.98 -6.66 -13.96
CA ALA A 238 -12.98 -6.19 -14.93
C ALA A 238 -11.75 -5.53 -14.28
N ILE A 239 -11.92 -4.90 -13.10
CA ILE A 239 -10.83 -4.25 -12.34
C ILE A 239 -10.27 -5.11 -11.20
N TRP A 240 -10.98 -6.14 -10.73
CA TRP A 240 -10.57 -6.96 -9.57
C TRP A 240 -9.16 -7.59 -9.66
N PRO A 241 -8.64 -8.00 -10.84
CA PRO A 241 -7.26 -8.44 -10.98
C PRO A 241 -6.21 -7.38 -10.60
N ASP A 242 -6.55 -6.10 -10.78
CA ASP A 242 -5.71 -4.94 -10.48
C ASP A 242 -6.21 -4.16 -9.24
N ARG A 243 -7.02 -4.77 -8.35
CA ARG A 243 -7.73 -4.06 -7.24
C ARG A 243 -6.81 -3.28 -6.27
N ASN A 244 -5.53 -3.63 -6.17
CA ASN A 244 -4.55 -2.92 -5.33
C ASN A 244 -3.76 -1.84 -6.11
N GLN A 245 -4.02 -1.71 -7.42
CA GLN A 245 -3.37 -0.79 -8.36
C GLN A 245 -4.39 -0.27 -9.40
N ILE A 246 -5.51 0.32 -8.94
CA ILE A 246 -6.56 0.88 -9.80
C ILE A 246 -6.81 2.37 -9.53
N VAL A 247 -7.10 3.10 -10.60
CA VAL A 247 -7.85 4.36 -10.60
C VAL A 247 -9.02 4.17 -11.56
N LEU A 248 -10.25 4.38 -11.08
CA LEU A 248 -11.48 4.22 -11.85
C LEU A 248 -12.36 5.47 -11.71
N GLY A 249 -12.47 6.26 -12.78
CA GLY A 249 -13.32 7.46 -12.80
C GLY A 249 -14.51 7.33 -13.76
N GLY A 250 -15.65 7.93 -13.44
CA GLY A 250 -16.73 8.13 -14.40
C GLY A 250 -18.08 8.45 -13.77
N ASP A 251 -19.10 8.55 -14.63
CA ASP A 251 -20.51 8.68 -14.23
C ASP A 251 -21.11 7.30 -13.90
N PHE A 252 -21.41 7.08 -12.62
CA PHE A 252 -22.07 5.88 -12.12
C PHE A 252 -23.59 6.05 -11.98
N ASN A 253 -24.12 7.24 -12.25
CA ASN A 253 -25.52 7.61 -12.12
C ASN A 253 -26.12 7.28 -10.73
N MET A 254 -25.29 7.30 -9.68
CA MET A 254 -25.57 6.82 -8.32
C MET A 254 -24.87 7.66 -7.25
N PHE A 255 -25.27 7.50 -5.99
CA PHE A 255 -24.56 8.06 -4.84
C PHE A 255 -23.59 7.00 -4.26
N PRO A 256 -22.45 7.35 -3.61
CA PRO A 256 -21.49 6.35 -3.12
C PRO A 256 -22.10 5.33 -2.13
N GLY A 257 -23.10 5.75 -1.37
CA GLY A 257 -23.87 4.91 -0.44
C GLY A 257 -25.09 4.19 -1.04
N SER A 258 -25.29 4.22 -2.36
CA SER A 258 -26.35 3.42 -3.00
C SER A 258 -26.02 1.92 -2.95
N PRO A 259 -26.95 1.02 -2.59
CA PRO A 259 -26.68 -0.42 -2.46
C PRO A 259 -26.10 -1.07 -3.74
N ASP A 260 -26.50 -0.58 -4.91
CA ASP A 260 -25.95 -1.05 -6.19
C ASP A 260 -24.49 -0.65 -6.43
N LEU A 261 -24.01 0.47 -5.85
CA LEU A 261 -22.64 0.96 -5.98
C LEU A 261 -21.73 0.50 -4.82
N GLN A 262 -22.32 0.06 -3.71
CA GLN A 262 -21.67 -0.57 -2.55
C GLN A 262 -20.55 -1.57 -2.90
N PRO A 263 -20.70 -2.46 -3.92
CA PRO A 263 -19.63 -3.40 -4.30
C PRO A 263 -18.30 -2.72 -4.71
N ILE A 264 -18.34 -1.47 -5.18
CA ILE A 264 -17.17 -0.67 -5.54
C ILE A 264 -16.79 0.26 -4.38
N SER A 265 -17.73 1.02 -3.82
CA SER A 265 -17.44 2.01 -2.76
C SER A 265 -16.98 1.39 -1.44
N GLU A 266 -17.31 0.13 -1.15
CA GLU A 266 -16.73 -0.62 -0.02
C GLU A 266 -15.35 -1.20 -0.29
N ALA A 267 -15.00 -1.48 -1.55
CA ALA A 267 -13.71 -2.06 -1.93
C ALA A 267 -12.61 -0.99 -2.11
N PHE A 268 -12.98 0.15 -2.69
CA PHE A 268 -12.07 1.23 -3.06
C PHE A 268 -12.24 2.45 -2.17
N ASP A 269 -11.30 3.38 -2.19
CA ASP A 269 -11.53 4.73 -1.68
C ASP A 269 -12.23 5.57 -2.75
N GLU A 270 -13.03 6.57 -2.36
CA GLU A 270 -13.82 7.43 -3.25
C GLU A 270 -13.48 8.88 -2.98
N CYS A 271 -13.25 9.67 -4.04
CA CYS A 271 -12.89 11.08 -3.89
C CYS A 271 -14.02 11.89 -3.25
N ASP A 272 -13.71 12.89 -2.43
CA ASP A 272 -14.70 13.78 -1.79
C ASP A 272 -15.68 13.06 -0.81
N ARG A 273 -15.53 11.76 -0.54
CA ARG A 273 -16.27 11.07 0.56
C ARG A 273 -15.94 11.56 1.99
N ARG A 274 -15.02 12.54 2.10
CA ARG A 274 -14.41 13.09 3.32
C ARG A 274 -13.73 14.42 2.98
N ALA A 275 -13.55 15.28 3.96
CA ALA A 275 -12.80 16.53 3.81
C ALA A 275 -11.27 16.30 3.78
N TYR A 276 -10.58 17.15 3.02
CA TYR A 276 -9.13 17.23 2.82
C TYR A 276 -8.53 18.56 3.34
N GLY A 277 -9.38 19.52 3.76
CA GLY A 277 -8.98 20.78 4.38
C GLY A 277 -10.11 21.43 5.18
N ASP A 278 -9.81 22.53 5.88
CA ASP A 278 -10.83 23.34 6.55
C ASP A 278 -11.66 24.12 5.52
N GLY A 279 -12.99 23.93 5.55
CA GLY A 279 -13.92 24.55 4.60
C GLY A 279 -14.21 23.73 3.34
N ASP A 280 -13.61 22.53 3.22
CA ASP A 280 -13.89 21.56 2.16
C ASP A 280 -15.30 20.96 2.33
N GLU A 281 -16.14 20.96 1.29
CA GLU A 281 -17.43 20.27 1.29
C GLU A 281 -17.22 18.73 1.17
N VAL A 282 -18.27 17.93 1.36
CA VAL A 282 -18.17 16.46 1.25
C VAL A 282 -19.39 15.85 0.57
N ASN A 283 -19.14 14.95 -0.36
CA ASN A 283 -20.12 14.39 -1.31
C ASN A 283 -20.74 15.49 -2.20
N GLU A 284 -19.88 16.34 -2.76
CA GLU A 284 -20.24 17.45 -3.63
C GLU A 284 -21.16 17.09 -4.82
N VAL A 285 -21.88 18.10 -5.31
CA VAL A 285 -22.81 17.96 -6.44
C VAL A 285 -22.04 17.94 -7.75
N THR A 286 -22.07 16.79 -8.43
CA THR A 286 -21.43 16.60 -9.73
C THR A 286 -22.39 16.68 -10.92
N HIS A 287 -23.70 16.62 -10.72
CA HIS A 287 -24.72 16.73 -11.79
C HIS A 287 -25.94 17.52 -11.32
N HIS A 288 -26.58 18.23 -12.25
CA HIS A 288 -27.95 18.72 -12.07
C HIS A 288 -28.91 18.28 -13.18
N SER A 289 -30.21 18.34 -12.89
CA SER A 289 -31.26 18.27 -13.92
C SER A 289 -32.47 19.13 -13.56
N TRP A 290 -33.34 19.36 -14.54
CA TRP A 290 -34.62 20.06 -14.36
C TRP A 290 -35.77 19.06 -14.50
N SER A 291 -36.75 19.08 -13.60
CA SER A 291 -37.94 18.23 -13.71
C SER A 291 -38.98 18.83 -14.65
N ALA A 292 -39.88 17.99 -15.17
CA ALA A 292 -41.03 18.43 -15.98
C ALA A 292 -42.00 19.39 -15.27
N GLN A 293 -41.89 19.54 -13.93
CA GLN A 293 -42.62 20.55 -13.14
C GLN A 293 -41.80 21.83 -12.86
N GLY A 294 -40.60 21.96 -13.44
CA GLY A 294 -39.68 23.08 -13.22
C GLY A 294 -38.82 22.99 -11.95
N GLY A 295 -38.76 21.84 -11.29
CA GLY A 295 -37.93 21.65 -10.09
C GLY A 295 -36.47 21.36 -10.46
N HIS A 296 -35.52 22.19 -10.02
CA HIS A 296 -34.09 21.92 -10.13
C HIS A 296 -33.69 20.80 -9.16
N GLN A 297 -32.87 19.85 -9.62
CA GLN A 297 -32.41 18.71 -8.82
C GLN A 297 -30.89 18.60 -8.90
N LEU A 298 -30.24 18.58 -7.74
CA LEU A 298 -28.79 18.44 -7.59
C LEU A 298 -28.44 17.05 -7.06
N ARG A 299 -27.41 16.39 -7.61
CA ARG A 299 -26.97 15.03 -7.23
C ARG A 299 -25.46 14.87 -7.38
N LYS A 300 -24.84 14.04 -6.54
CA LYS A 300 -23.58 13.36 -6.89
C LYS A 300 -23.90 12.13 -7.75
N ARG A 301 -23.18 11.95 -8.85
CA ARG A 301 -23.27 10.82 -9.80
C ARG A 301 -21.92 10.35 -10.30
N ASP A 302 -20.97 11.28 -10.35
CA ASP A 302 -19.64 11.13 -10.90
C ASP A 302 -18.66 10.88 -9.76
N HIS A 303 -17.69 10.00 -10.01
CA HIS A 303 -16.79 9.51 -8.98
C HIS A 303 -15.38 9.35 -9.53
N ILE A 304 -14.41 9.44 -8.63
CA ILE A 304 -13.08 8.84 -8.84
C ILE A 304 -12.84 7.87 -7.68
N PHE A 305 -12.74 6.59 -8.02
CA PHE A 305 -12.38 5.50 -7.11
C PHE A 305 -10.90 5.15 -7.25
N ALA A 306 -10.26 4.74 -6.16
CA ALA A 306 -8.85 4.35 -6.15
C ALA A 306 -8.56 3.23 -5.14
N SER A 307 -7.50 2.45 -5.38
CA SER A 307 -7.02 1.44 -4.42
C SER A 307 -6.67 2.06 -3.07
N ARG A 308 -7.17 1.46 -1.99
CA ARG A 308 -6.83 1.86 -0.62
C ARG A 308 -5.36 1.51 -0.33
N SER A 309 -4.71 2.34 0.46
CA SER A 309 -3.39 2.05 1.03
C SER A 309 -3.53 1.69 2.52
N GLU A 310 -2.51 1.07 3.10
CA GLU A 310 -2.44 0.80 4.55
C GLU A 310 -2.41 2.11 5.36
N SER A 311 -1.88 3.19 4.79
CA SER A 311 -1.94 4.55 5.34
C SER A 311 -3.35 5.19 5.28
N GLY A 312 -4.32 4.50 4.70
CA GLY A 312 -5.69 4.95 4.44
C GLY A 312 -5.94 5.31 2.97
N SER A 313 -6.84 6.27 2.76
CA SER A 313 -7.17 6.83 1.44
C SER A 313 -5.92 7.28 0.67
N PRO A 314 -5.78 6.95 -0.63
CA PRO A 314 -4.66 7.39 -1.47
C PRO A 314 -4.77 8.87 -1.87
N PHE A 315 -5.94 9.49 -1.73
CA PHE A 315 -6.17 10.89 -2.09
C PHE A 315 -5.51 11.84 -1.09
N THR A 316 -5.00 12.94 -1.63
CA THR A 316 -4.40 14.09 -0.90
C THR A 316 -5.27 15.33 -0.99
N ALA A 317 -6.04 15.46 -2.07
CA ALA A 317 -7.14 16.41 -2.22
C ALA A 317 -8.16 15.83 -3.23
N CYS A 318 -9.40 16.27 -3.12
CA CYS A 318 -10.47 16.09 -4.08
C CYS A 318 -11.19 17.45 -4.23
N ASP A 319 -11.83 17.68 -5.37
CA ASP A 319 -12.48 18.95 -5.73
C ASP A 319 -13.48 18.70 -6.87
N VAL A 320 -14.51 19.55 -7.02
CA VAL A 320 -15.50 19.47 -8.11
C VAL A 320 -15.72 20.87 -8.70
N ASP A 321 -15.26 21.11 -9.93
CA ASP A 321 -15.42 22.43 -10.57
C ASP A 321 -16.86 22.67 -11.06
N ARG A 322 -17.72 23.01 -10.10
CA ARG A 322 -19.12 23.37 -10.28
C ARG A 322 -19.32 24.65 -11.11
N SER A 323 -18.26 25.40 -11.46
CA SER A 323 -18.35 26.53 -12.39
C SER A 323 -18.55 26.11 -13.85
N LEU A 324 -18.20 24.86 -14.20
CA LEU A 324 -18.37 24.30 -15.55
C LEU A 324 -19.72 23.59 -15.76
N MET A 325 -20.59 23.60 -14.75
CA MET A 325 -21.90 22.93 -14.76
C MET A 325 -23.05 23.91 -15.12
N ASP A 326 -23.80 23.64 -16.20
CA ASP A 326 -24.80 24.56 -16.79
C ASP A 326 -26.11 24.67 -16.00
N THR A 327 -26.01 25.25 -14.81
CA THR A 327 -27.14 25.55 -13.91
C THR A 327 -28.20 26.51 -14.49
N THR A 328 -28.06 26.98 -15.74
CA THR A 328 -29.07 27.77 -16.44
C THR A 328 -30.38 26.99 -16.61
N GLU A 329 -31.52 27.69 -16.54
CA GLU A 329 -32.83 27.05 -16.64
C GLU A 329 -33.07 26.46 -18.04
N ASN A 330 -33.51 25.19 -18.12
CA ASN A 330 -33.81 24.52 -19.38
C ASN A 330 -35.19 24.92 -19.95
N ARG A 331 -35.32 26.17 -20.39
CA ARG A 331 -36.46 26.67 -21.19
C ARG A 331 -35.96 27.27 -22.50
N SER A 332 -36.79 27.18 -23.54
CA SER A 332 -36.49 27.69 -24.89
C SER A 332 -36.31 29.21 -24.98
N ASN A 333 -36.73 29.97 -23.96
CA ASN A 333 -36.57 31.42 -23.85
C ASN A 333 -35.46 31.85 -22.86
N SER A 334 -34.71 30.92 -22.30
CA SER A 334 -33.61 31.21 -21.37
C SER A 334 -32.38 31.80 -22.09
N GLY A 335 -31.50 32.44 -21.31
CA GLY A 335 -30.22 32.96 -21.79
C GLY A 335 -29.24 31.87 -22.26
N PRO A 336 -28.05 32.27 -22.77
CA PRO A 336 -26.98 31.32 -23.08
C PRO A 336 -26.60 30.50 -21.83
N PRO A 337 -26.08 29.27 -22.01
CA PRO A 337 -25.49 28.48 -20.93
C PRO A 337 -24.49 29.26 -20.08
N ASN A 338 -24.39 28.90 -18.79
CA ASN A 338 -23.38 29.39 -17.87
C ASN A 338 -22.29 28.35 -17.56
N GLY A 339 -22.49 27.10 -18.00
CA GLY A 339 -21.51 26.02 -17.96
C GLY A 339 -21.40 25.27 -19.30
N TYR A 340 -20.65 24.17 -19.31
CA TYR A 340 -20.25 23.42 -20.51
C TYR A 340 -20.74 21.96 -20.54
N SER A 341 -21.30 21.46 -19.45
CA SER A 341 -22.02 20.18 -19.33
C SER A 341 -23.08 20.32 -18.23
N ASP A 342 -24.08 19.44 -18.16
CA ASP A 342 -24.96 19.33 -16.98
C ASP A 342 -24.31 18.55 -15.82
N HIS A 343 -23.09 18.03 -16.05
CA HIS A 343 -22.16 17.56 -15.04
C HIS A 343 -20.98 18.53 -14.81
N ALA A 344 -20.44 18.56 -13.60
CA ALA A 344 -19.14 19.15 -13.25
C ALA A 344 -18.02 18.09 -13.35
N PRO A 345 -16.77 18.48 -13.71
CA PRO A 345 -15.64 17.57 -13.61
C PRO A 345 -15.26 17.33 -12.14
N VAL A 346 -15.01 16.07 -11.79
CA VAL A 346 -14.40 15.68 -10.51
C VAL A 346 -12.89 15.66 -10.68
N ILE A 347 -12.16 16.27 -9.74
CA ILE A 347 -10.70 16.29 -9.71
C ILE A 347 -10.21 15.48 -8.50
N GLY A 348 -9.25 14.57 -8.72
CA GLY A 348 -8.62 13.77 -7.68
C GLY A 348 -7.10 13.83 -7.73
N HIS A 349 -6.47 14.22 -6.62
CA HIS A 349 -5.01 14.25 -6.47
C HIS A 349 -4.55 13.08 -5.59
N LEU A 350 -4.02 12.04 -6.20
CA LEU A 350 -3.52 10.85 -5.50
C LEU A 350 -2.04 10.98 -5.14
N ARG A 351 -1.65 10.38 -4.01
CA ARG A 351 -0.25 10.00 -3.79
C ARG A 351 0.18 9.05 -4.91
N PRO A 352 1.48 9.04 -5.30
CA PRO A 352 2.02 7.90 -6.04
C PRO A 352 1.72 6.62 -5.26
N VAL A 353 1.27 5.58 -5.94
CA VAL A 353 1.11 4.26 -5.32
C VAL A 353 2.52 3.69 -5.19
N LYS A 354 3.13 3.90 -4.02
CA LYS A 354 4.55 3.64 -3.73
C LYS A 354 4.73 2.65 -2.60
N HIS A 355 5.95 2.09 -2.60
CA HIS A 355 6.55 1.12 -1.68
C HIS A 355 5.96 1.00 -0.27
N THR A 356 6.07 -0.23 0.25
CA THR A 356 6.04 -0.53 1.67
C THR A 356 7.48 -0.72 2.16
N GLU A 357 7.79 -0.23 3.36
CA GLU A 357 9.12 -0.32 3.99
C GLU A 357 9.05 -0.83 5.43
N VAL A 358 10.15 -1.39 5.90
CA VAL A 358 10.34 -1.79 7.30
C VAL A 358 11.83 -1.76 7.65
N ALA A 359 12.14 -1.58 8.92
CA ALA A 359 13.51 -1.51 9.44
C ALA A 359 13.88 -2.75 10.27
N GLY A 360 15.17 -3.09 10.30
CA GLY A 360 15.73 -4.19 11.08
C GLY A 360 17.18 -4.47 10.69
N ASP A 361 17.98 -5.09 11.55
CA ASP A 361 19.36 -5.46 11.21
C ASP A 361 19.38 -6.70 10.31
N PHE A 362 19.03 -6.53 9.03
CA PHE A 362 19.04 -7.62 8.05
C PHE A 362 20.46 -8.14 7.77
N ASN A 363 21.49 -7.35 8.09
CA ASN A 363 22.86 -7.60 7.64
C ASN A 363 23.76 -8.22 8.73
N GLY A 364 23.48 -7.95 10.00
CA GLY A 364 24.16 -8.47 11.18
C GLY A 364 25.35 -7.63 11.64
N ASP A 365 25.39 -6.32 11.36
CA ASP A 365 26.47 -5.41 11.79
C ASP A 365 26.16 -4.62 13.08
N GLY A 366 25.00 -4.86 13.68
CA GLY A 366 24.52 -4.18 14.89
C GLY A 366 23.77 -2.88 14.63
N ARG A 367 23.21 -2.70 13.43
CA ARG A 367 22.49 -1.49 13.01
C ARG A 367 21.22 -1.89 12.27
N ALA A 368 20.15 -1.13 12.45
CA ALA A 368 19.01 -1.25 11.58
C ALA A 368 19.39 -0.85 10.14
N ASP A 369 19.04 -1.70 9.19
CA ASP A 369 18.94 -1.39 7.76
C ASP A 369 17.47 -1.00 7.48
N LEU A 370 17.22 -0.21 6.43
CA LEU A 370 15.86 0.08 5.94
C LEU A 370 15.60 -0.70 4.64
N ALA A 371 14.67 -1.66 4.69
CA ALA A 371 14.23 -2.45 3.55
C ALA A 371 12.96 -1.85 2.91
N VAL A 372 12.93 -1.75 1.58
CA VAL A 372 11.92 -1.01 0.82
C VAL A 372 11.48 -1.83 -0.40
N LEU A 373 10.28 -2.39 -0.36
CA LEU A 373 9.72 -3.21 -1.44
C LEU A 373 8.95 -2.31 -2.41
N SER A 374 9.49 -2.12 -3.62
CA SER A 374 8.94 -1.20 -4.61
C SER A 374 8.60 -1.86 -5.93
N GLY A 375 7.41 -1.57 -6.44
CA GLY A 375 7.05 -1.86 -7.83
C GLY A 375 7.97 -1.20 -8.83
N GLN A 376 8.09 -1.83 -9.99
CA GLN A 376 8.80 -1.38 -11.18
C GLN A 376 7.85 -1.40 -12.41
N GLY A 377 6.53 -1.37 -12.18
CA GLY A 377 5.50 -1.58 -13.20
C GLY A 377 5.26 -3.07 -13.53
N LYS A 378 4.92 -3.35 -14.80
CA LYS A 378 4.74 -4.72 -15.32
C LYS A 378 5.65 -4.98 -16.52
N SER A 379 6.07 -6.24 -16.68
CA SER A 379 6.85 -6.70 -17.82
C SER A 379 6.03 -6.67 -19.12
N ALA A 380 6.71 -6.79 -20.27
CA ALA A 380 6.06 -6.86 -21.59
C ALA A 380 5.11 -8.05 -21.77
N ASP A 381 5.20 -9.08 -20.92
CA ASP A 381 4.28 -10.22 -20.83
C ASP A 381 3.34 -10.16 -19.61
N GLY A 382 3.12 -8.96 -19.06
CA GLY A 382 2.05 -8.65 -18.11
C GLY A 382 2.30 -9.06 -16.65
N ARG A 383 3.48 -9.61 -16.33
CA ARG A 383 3.84 -9.98 -14.95
C ARG A 383 4.21 -8.74 -14.14
N ASN A 384 3.82 -8.70 -12.87
CA ASN A 384 4.21 -7.60 -11.98
C ASN A 384 5.71 -7.67 -11.70
N GLN A 385 6.41 -6.54 -11.80
CA GLN A 385 7.84 -6.45 -11.46
C GLN A 385 8.00 -5.71 -10.14
N THR A 386 8.71 -6.32 -9.20
CA THR A 386 8.98 -5.79 -7.86
C THR A 386 10.46 -5.97 -7.55
N SER A 387 11.07 -4.94 -6.96
CA SER A 387 12.43 -5.01 -6.43
C SER A 387 12.43 -4.67 -4.94
N LEU A 388 13.23 -5.40 -4.17
CA LEU A 388 13.53 -5.05 -2.78
C LEU A 388 14.83 -4.25 -2.74
N TRP A 389 14.75 -3.05 -2.21
CA TRP A 389 15.86 -2.13 -2.01
C TRP A 389 16.24 -2.08 -0.53
N MET A 390 17.52 -1.87 -0.24
CA MET A 390 18.02 -1.77 1.13
C MET A 390 18.94 -0.56 1.26
N PHE A 391 18.64 0.31 2.21
CA PHE A 391 19.53 1.38 2.67
C PHE A 391 20.19 0.87 3.95
N SER A 392 21.46 0.49 3.89
CA SER A 392 22.12 -0.06 5.08
C SER A 392 22.49 1.02 6.10
N GLY A 393 22.38 0.69 7.38
CA GLY A 393 22.70 1.56 8.50
C GLY A 393 24.20 1.90 8.56
N THR A 394 24.55 3.04 9.15
CA THR A 394 25.94 3.50 9.30
C THR A 394 26.04 4.42 10.51
N ALA A 395 27.25 4.56 11.08
CA ALA A 395 27.52 5.49 12.20
C ALA A 395 27.32 6.99 11.87
N THR A 396 26.78 7.31 10.70
CA THR A 396 26.49 8.68 10.25
C THR A 396 25.11 8.84 9.59
N GLY A 397 24.23 7.82 9.62
CA GLY A 397 22.97 7.77 8.88
C GLY A 397 22.93 6.56 7.94
N PHE A 398 22.58 6.75 6.66
CA PHE A 398 22.41 5.65 5.71
C PHE A 398 23.47 5.60 4.60
N ALA A 399 23.76 4.38 4.13
CA ALA A 399 24.42 4.13 2.86
C ALA A 399 23.46 4.39 1.66
N ALA A 400 24.03 4.49 0.46
CA ALA A 400 23.23 4.55 -0.78
C ALA A 400 22.45 3.24 -1.00
N PRO A 401 21.21 3.28 -1.53
CA PRO A 401 20.38 2.10 -1.65
C PRO A 401 20.93 1.09 -2.65
N ARG A 402 20.88 -0.19 -2.26
CA ARG A 402 21.27 -1.35 -3.08
C ARG A 402 20.05 -2.24 -3.33
N ARG A 403 19.83 -2.72 -4.56
CA ARG A 403 18.80 -3.74 -4.82
C ARG A 403 19.32 -5.08 -4.30
N VAL A 404 18.63 -5.65 -3.32
CA VAL A 404 18.99 -6.93 -2.69
C VAL A 404 18.22 -8.10 -3.31
N TRP A 405 17.01 -7.85 -3.81
CA TRP A 405 16.21 -8.85 -4.52
C TRP A 405 15.41 -8.21 -5.66
N ASP A 406 15.05 -9.03 -6.65
CA ASP A 406 14.18 -8.68 -7.77
C ASP A 406 13.28 -9.87 -8.10
N SER A 407 12.01 -9.61 -8.43
CA SER A 407 11.02 -10.65 -8.69
C SER A 407 11.23 -11.39 -10.00
N GLY A 408 12.04 -10.88 -10.94
CA GLY A 408 12.35 -11.54 -12.20
C GLY A 408 11.09 -12.00 -12.96
N THR A 409 10.93 -13.31 -13.10
CA THR A 409 9.79 -13.97 -13.77
C THR A 409 8.58 -14.25 -12.88
N ASP A 410 8.69 -14.05 -11.56
CA ASP A 410 7.78 -14.70 -10.60
C ASP A 410 6.53 -13.85 -10.28
N SER A 411 6.37 -12.72 -10.99
CA SER A 411 5.17 -11.86 -11.01
C SER A 411 4.73 -11.28 -9.66
N TRP A 412 5.67 -11.06 -8.74
CA TRP A 412 5.39 -10.56 -7.39
C TRP A 412 4.70 -9.19 -7.43
N ASN A 413 3.53 -9.07 -6.80
CA ASN A 413 2.83 -7.80 -6.64
C ASN A 413 3.18 -7.15 -5.29
N TRP A 414 4.02 -6.11 -5.33
CA TRP A 414 4.35 -5.31 -4.15
C TRP A 414 3.10 -4.70 -3.48
N ALA A 415 2.09 -4.31 -4.24
CA ALA A 415 0.86 -3.72 -3.69
C ALA A 415 -0.09 -4.78 -3.10
N ALA A 416 0.24 -6.06 -3.20
CA ALA A 416 -0.39 -7.17 -2.49
C ALA A 416 0.43 -7.62 -1.27
N SER A 417 1.44 -6.85 -0.85
CA SER A 417 2.39 -7.21 0.19
C SER A 417 2.31 -6.25 1.38
N THR A 418 2.17 -6.77 2.59
CA THR A 418 2.45 -6.02 3.83
C THR A 418 3.76 -6.51 4.44
N LEU A 419 4.68 -5.61 4.79
CA LEU A 419 5.96 -5.97 5.39
C LEU A 419 5.91 -6.03 6.92
N THR A 420 6.79 -6.86 7.47
CA THR A 420 7.18 -6.98 8.88
C THR A 420 8.65 -7.38 8.94
N ALA A 421 9.34 -7.14 10.06
CA ALA A 421 10.72 -7.59 10.25
C ALA A 421 10.97 -8.07 11.68
N GLY A 422 11.91 -9.00 11.83
CA GLY A 422 12.32 -9.58 13.11
C GLY A 422 13.15 -10.84 12.87
N ASP A 423 13.92 -11.27 13.86
CA ASP A 423 14.76 -12.49 13.76
C ASP A 423 13.87 -13.74 13.90
N PHE A 424 13.35 -14.28 12.78
CA PHE A 424 12.38 -15.38 12.81
C PHE A 424 13.07 -16.75 12.95
N ASP A 425 14.35 -16.87 12.57
CA ASP A 425 15.12 -18.11 12.71
C ASP A 425 16.14 -18.16 13.88
N GLY A 426 16.40 -17.04 14.54
CA GLY A 426 17.14 -16.94 15.80
C GLY A 426 18.67 -16.90 15.61
N ASP A 427 19.13 -16.31 14.49
CA ASP A 427 20.55 -16.27 14.11
C ASP A 427 21.21 -14.89 14.29
N GLY A 428 20.50 -13.94 14.93
CA GLY A 428 20.96 -12.60 15.24
C GLY A 428 20.86 -11.59 14.09
N LYS A 429 20.07 -11.88 13.05
CA LYS A 429 19.70 -10.93 11.99
C LYS A 429 18.19 -10.80 11.91
N ALA A 430 17.69 -9.63 11.51
CA ALA A 430 16.30 -9.49 11.10
C ALA A 430 16.06 -10.23 9.78
N ASP A 431 14.96 -10.98 9.72
CA ASP A 431 14.38 -11.50 8.50
C ASP A 431 13.26 -10.56 8.00
N LEU A 432 12.96 -10.57 6.71
CA LEU A 432 11.82 -9.83 6.15
C LEU A 432 10.60 -10.75 6.02
N GLY A 433 9.53 -10.45 6.76
CA GLY A 433 8.25 -11.17 6.71
C GLY A 433 7.26 -10.44 5.82
N VAL A 434 6.59 -11.16 4.91
CA VAL A 434 5.63 -10.57 3.97
C VAL A 434 4.31 -11.32 3.96
N LEU A 435 3.24 -10.64 4.40
CA LEU A 435 1.87 -11.12 4.28
C LEU A 435 1.33 -10.75 2.89
N TYR A 436 0.96 -11.75 2.09
CA TYR A 436 0.72 -11.60 0.65
C TYR A 436 -0.71 -11.97 0.20
N ASP A 437 -1.42 -11.05 -0.45
CA ASP A 437 -2.78 -11.22 -0.99
C ASP A 437 -2.78 -11.94 -2.37
N TYR A 438 -3.24 -13.19 -2.39
CA TYR A 438 -3.50 -13.91 -3.64
C TYR A 438 -4.90 -13.63 -4.21
N GLY A 439 -5.74 -12.83 -3.54
CA GLY A 439 -7.11 -12.55 -3.92
C GLY A 439 -8.05 -13.69 -3.54
N ARG A 440 -9.03 -13.99 -4.40
CA ARG A 440 -9.98 -15.09 -4.15
C ARG A 440 -9.61 -16.35 -4.93
N SER A 441 -9.66 -17.49 -4.24
CA SER A 441 -9.48 -18.83 -4.79
C SER A 441 -10.81 -19.58 -4.67
N GLY A 442 -11.66 -19.45 -5.69
CA GLY A 442 -13.08 -19.81 -5.59
C GLY A 442 -13.79 -18.87 -4.60
N ASP A 443 -14.60 -19.44 -3.70
CA ASP A 443 -15.37 -18.65 -2.73
C ASP A 443 -14.52 -18.09 -1.58
N ARG A 444 -13.28 -18.53 -1.39
CA ARG A 444 -12.43 -18.14 -0.25
C ARG A 444 -11.41 -17.07 -0.64
N ASN A 445 -11.04 -16.23 0.32
CA ASN A 445 -9.87 -15.36 0.22
C ASN A 445 -8.61 -16.18 0.52
N ARG A 446 -7.53 -15.93 -0.22
CA ARG A 446 -6.25 -16.62 -0.10
C ARG A 446 -5.16 -15.64 0.27
N THR A 447 -4.49 -15.90 1.39
CA THR A 447 -3.35 -15.13 1.88
C THR A 447 -2.19 -16.08 2.16
N GLY A 448 -0.95 -15.66 1.91
CA GLY A 448 0.25 -16.40 2.32
C GLY A 448 1.17 -15.57 3.22
N LEU A 449 2.06 -16.23 3.94
CA LEU A 449 3.19 -15.61 4.64
C LEU A 449 4.48 -16.09 3.99
N TRP A 450 5.32 -15.15 3.59
CA TRP A 450 6.64 -15.38 3.03
C TRP A 450 7.72 -14.80 3.93
N THR A 451 8.92 -15.35 3.83
CA THR A 451 10.13 -14.89 4.55
C THR A 451 11.28 -14.71 3.57
N PHE A 452 12.05 -13.63 3.73
CA PHE A 452 13.37 -13.48 3.10
C PHE A 452 14.39 -13.48 4.26
N LYS A 453 15.25 -14.50 4.31
CA LYS A 453 16.19 -14.65 5.43
C LYS A 453 17.24 -13.54 5.42
N GLY A 454 17.56 -12.95 6.58
CA GLY A 454 18.64 -11.98 6.78
C GLY A 454 20.03 -12.55 6.50
N THR A 455 20.89 -11.77 5.85
CA THR A 455 22.27 -12.16 5.48
C THR A 455 23.19 -10.94 5.45
N ALA A 456 24.51 -11.14 5.58
CA ALA A 456 25.50 -10.08 5.37
C ALA A 456 25.48 -9.44 3.94
N GLN A 457 24.65 -9.95 3.03
CA GLN A 457 24.40 -9.40 1.70
C GLN A 457 23.00 -8.76 1.58
N GLY A 458 22.28 -8.55 2.68
CA GLY A 458 20.88 -8.10 2.72
C GLY A 458 19.96 -9.26 3.05
N VAL A 459 19.32 -9.87 2.05
CA VAL A 459 18.44 -11.03 2.27
C VAL A 459 18.60 -12.12 1.21
N GLU A 460 18.21 -13.34 1.56
CA GLU A 460 18.00 -14.45 0.61
C GLU A 460 16.77 -14.24 -0.29
N ALA A 461 16.60 -15.11 -1.29
CA ALA A 461 15.38 -15.22 -2.07
C ALA A 461 14.19 -15.68 -1.19
N PRO A 462 12.94 -15.23 -1.50
CA PRO A 462 11.79 -15.48 -0.65
C PRO A 462 11.37 -16.94 -0.58
N ARG A 463 11.03 -17.40 0.63
CA ARG A 463 10.52 -18.74 0.93
C ARG A 463 9.11 -18.63 1.51
N LYS A 464 8.15 -19.40 1.00
CA LYS A 464 6.79 -19.40 1.56
C LYS A 464 6.77 -20.20 2.86
N ALA A 465 6.40 -19.55 3.96
CA ALA A 465 6.30 -20.17 5.27
C ALA A 465 4.88 -20.69 5.58
N TRP A 466 3.83 -20.07 5.02
CA TRP A 466 2.43 -20.50 5.18
C TRP A 466 1.56 -20.06 3.99
N ASP A 467 0.48 -20.80 3.74
CA ASP A 467 -0.57 -20.48 2.76
C ASP A 467 -1.94 -20.84 3.32
N SER A 468 -2.90 -19.92 3.28
CA SER A 468 -4.26 -20.21 3.72
C SER A 468 -4.98 -21.23 2.83
N GLN A 469 -4.52 -21.48 1.60
CA GLN A 469 -5.05 -22.58 0.78
C GLN A 469 -4.79 -23.96 1.41
N ASP A 470 -3.67 -24.10 2.12
CA ASP A 470 -3.16 -25.37 2.66
C ASP A 470 -3.43 -25.53 4.17
N ASP A 471 -4.00 -24.51 4.82
CA ASP A 471 -4.38 -24.52 6.24
C ASP A 471 -5.89 -24.75 6.44
N PRO A 472 -6.35 -26.00 6.71
CA PRO A 472 -7.77 -26.30 6.90
C PRO A 472 -8.38 -25.69 8.17
N ALA A 473 -7.58 -25.16 9.10
CA ALA A 473 -8.09 -24.40 10.25
C ALA A 473 -8.38 -22.93 9.90
N ASN A 474 -7.74 -22.39 8.86
CA ASN A 474 -7.82 -20.99 8.43
C ASN A 474 -8.01 -20.82 6.90
N PRO A 475 -8.92 -21.56 6.24
CA PRO A 475 -8.90 -21.72 4.78
C PRO A 475 -9.42 -20.50 3.98
N ASP A 476 -9.91 -19.47 4.66
CA ASP A 476 -10.48 -18.24 4.11
C ASP A 476 -9.91 -17.05 4.89
N TRP A 477 -8.66 -16.70 4.57
CA TRP A 477 -7.95 -15.59 5.21
C TRP A 477 -8.00 -14.36 4.32
N ASN A 478 -8.66 -13.30 4.80
CA ASN A 478 -8.75 -12.04 4.10
C ASN A 478 -7.56 -11.12 4.48
N TRP A 479 -6.64 -10.91 3.54
CA TRP A 479 -5.53 -9.98 3.69
C TRP A 479 -6.02 -8.55 4.03
N ASN A 480 -7.12 -8.09 3.43
CA ASN A 480 -7.70 -6.76 3.69
C ASN A 480 -8.28 -6.61 5.11
N ALA A 481 -8.42 -7.70 5.86
CA ALA A 481 -8.82 -7.72 7.27
C ALA A 481 -7.61 -7.81 8.22
N SER A 482 -6.38 -7.80 7.71
CA SER A 482 -5.15 -8.06 8.46
C SER A 482 -4.37 -6.77 8.72
N LYS A 483 -3.88 -6.59 9.95
CA LYS A 483 -2.84 -5.61 10.29
C LYS A 483 -1.71 -6.35 11.01
N PRO A 484 -0.63 -6.73 10.32
CA PRO A 484 0.48 -7.47 10.90
C PRO A 484 1.45 -6.55 11.66
N VAL A 485 2.12 -7.13 12.64
CA VAL A 485 3.29 -6.62 13.39
C VAL A 485 4.21 -7.81 13.66
N ALA A 486 5.50 -7.56 13.91
CA ALA A 486 6.44 -8.62 14.30
C ALA A 486 7.31 -8.18 15.48
N ALA A 487 7.49 -9.09 16.43
CA ALA A 487 8.38 -9.00 17.59
C ALA A 487 8.34 -10.34 18.35
N ASP A 488 9.24 -10.57 19.33
CA ASP A 488 9.19 -11.78 20.17
C ASP A 488 8.06 -11.68 21.21
N PHE A 489 6.92 -12.35 20.94
CA PHE A 489 5.74 -12.34 21.81
C PHE A 489 5.71 -13.49 22.83
N ASP A 490 6.59 -14.50 22.73
CA ASP A 490 6.59 -15.66 23.63
C ASP A 490 7.83 -15.79 24.54
N GLY A 491 8.91 -15.06 24.21
CA GLY A 491 10.15 -14.94 24.97
C GLY A 491 11.18 -16.01 24.66
N ASP A 492 11.07 -16.71 23.53
CA ASP A 492 12.00 -17.78 23.13
C ASP A 492 13.22 -17.31 22.31
N GLY A 493 13.37 -15.99 22.11
CA GLY A 493 14.48 -15.35 21.41
C GLY A 493 14.33 -15.33 19.90
N LYS A 494 13.11 -15.56 19.38
CA LYS A 494 12.75 -15.39 17.96
C LYS A 494 11.54 -14.48 17.84
N ALA A 495 11.48 -13.71 16.78
CA ALA A 495 10.29 -12.92 16.47
C ALA A 495 9.12 -13.82 16.01
N ASP A 496 7.93 -13.41 16.40
CA ASP A 496 6.65 -13.90 15.93
C ASP A 496 6.05 -12.92 14.91
N VAL A 497 5.07 -13.36 14.11
CA VAL A 497 4.20 -12.46 13.34
C VAL A 497 2.81 -12.44 13.95
N GLY A 498 2.45 -11.32 14.59
CA GLY A 498 1.14 -11.06 15.14
C GLY A 498 0.26 -10.29 14.16
N VAL A 499 -0.99 -10.71 13.96
CA VAL A 499 -1.94 -10.07 13.05
C VAL A 499 -3.20 -9.71 13.82
N LEU A 500 -3.46 -8.41 13.96
CA LEU A 500 -4.75 -7.90 14.39
C LEU A 500 -5.73 -8.09 13.24
N TYR A 501 -6.73 -8.95 13.43
CA TYR A 501 -7.59 -9.49 12.36
C TYR A 501 -9.06 -9.08 12.56
N ASP A 502 -9.67 -8.50 11.53
CA ASP A 502 -11.10 -8.16 11.51
C ASP A 502 -11.96 -9.38 11.14
N TYR A 503 -13.01 -9.60 11.91
CA TYR A 503 -14.06 -10.58 11.61
C TYR A 503 -15.41 -9.92 11.29
N GLY A 504 -15.41 -8.60 11.11
CA GLY A 504 -16.57 -7.78 10.77
C GLY A 504 -17.50 -7.47 11.95
N SER A 505 -18.61 -6.82 11.61
CA SER A 505 -19.66 -6.44 12.56
C SER A 505 -20.82 -7.43 12.56
N SER A 506 -21.40 -7.70 13.73
CA SER A 506 -22.62 -8.50 13.86
C SER A 506 -23.43 -8.01 15.06
N GLY A 507 -24.73 -7.82 14.89
CA GLY A 507 -25.61 -7.28 15.94
C GLY A 507 -25.21 -5.88 16.45
N GLY A 508 -24.52 -5.09 15.63
CA GLY A 508 -23.98 -3.77 16.01
C GLY A 508 -22.69 -3.81 16.86
N SER A 509 -22.07 -4.99 17.01
CA SER A 509 -20.77 -5.15 17.69
C SER A 509 -19.70 -5.63 16.72
N ASN A 510 -18.52 -5.01 16.77
CA ASN A 510 -17.38 -5.35 15.92
C ASN A 510 -16.51 -6.41 16.60
N ARG A 511 -16.13 -7.48 15.87
CA ARG A 511 -15.19 -8.48 16.39
C ARG A 511 -13.82 -8.31 15.78
N THR A 512 -12.85 -8.04 16.64
CA THR A 512 -11.42 -8.14 16.30
C THR A 512 -10.80 -9.28 17.10
N GLY A 513 -9.77 -9.93 16.56
CA GLY A 513 -8.95 -10.88 17.31
C GLY A 513 -7.47 -10.72 16.99
N LEU A 514 -6.61 -11.32 17.81
CA LEU A 514 -5.17 -11.38 17.56
C LEU A 514 -4.80 -12.80 17.14
N ARG A 515 -4.23 -12.93 15.94
CA ARG A 515 -3.69 -14.17 15.39
C ARG A 515 -2.18 -14.13 15.44
N VAL A 516 -1.50 -15.16 15.92
CA VAL A 516 -0.04 -15.19 15.97
C VAL A 516 0.51 -16.43 15.26
N PHE A 517 1.40 -16.18 14.31
CA PHE A 517 2.31 -17.14 13.71
C PHE A 517 3.56 -17.18 14.59
N THR A 518 3.70 -18.21 15.41
CA THR A 518 4.85 -18.29 16.32
C THR A 518 6.09 -18.82 15.60
N GLY A 519 7.26 -18.19 15.78
CA GLY A 519 8.53 -18.60 15.20
C GLY A 519 8.94 -20.03 15.59
N THR A 520 9.84 -20.64 14.81
CA THR A 520 10.33 -22.01 15.08
C THR A 520 11.83 -22.24 14.84
N GLY A 521 12.60 -21.22 14.42
CA GLY A 521 13.99 -21.43 13.99
C GLY A 521 14.13 -21.97 12.55
N THR A 522 13.02 -22.22 11.86
CA THR A 522 12.97 -22.81 10.50
C THR A 522 11.74 -22.40 9.70
N GLY A 523 10.93 -21.46 10.21
CA GLY A 523 9.60 -21.13 9.73
C GLY A 523 8.67 -20.74 10.89
N PHE A 524 7.36 -20.97 10.71
CA PHE A 524 6.33 -20.61 11.68
C PHE A 524 5.37 -21.77 11.99
N LYS A 525 4.73 -21.69 13.17
CA LYS A 525 3.55 -22.48 13.55
C LYS A 525 2.29 -21.87 12.88
N ASN A 526 1.30 -22.70 12.49
CA ASN A 526 0.03 -22.20 11.93
C ASN A 526 -0.66 -21.18 12.88
N PRO A 527 -1.36 -20.16 12.35
CA PRO A 527 -1.74 -18.98 13.11
C PRO A 527 -2.81 -19.25 14.18
N ARG A 528 -2.37 -19.25 15.44
CA ARG A 528 -3.23 -19.44 16.62
C ARG A 528 -3.95 -18.14 16.97
N GLN A 529 -5.24 -18.22 17.32
CA GLN A 529 -5.93 -17.06 17.89
C GLN A 529 -5.60 -16.95 19.39
N LEU A 530 -4.90 -15.89 19.78
CA LEU A 530 -4.46 -15.67 21.17
C LEU A 530 -5.30 -14.59 21.90
N TRP A 531 -6.13 -13.83 21.17
CA TRP A 531 -7.14 -12.94 21.75
C TRP A 531 -8.40 -12.84 20.85
N ASP A 532 -9.56 -12.55 21.47
CA ASP A 532 -10.85 -12.34 20.79
C ASP A 532 -11.70 -11.33 21.56
N SER A 533 -12.11 -10.24 20.89
CA SER A 533 -12.92 -9.21 21.53
C SER A 533 -14.28 -9.72 22.03
N ARG A 534 -14.83 -10.84 21.50
CA ARG A 534 -16.10 -11.41 21.98
C ARG A 534 -16.01 -12.00 23.38
N THR A 535 -14.86 -12.54 23.76
CA THR A 535 -14.60 -13.12 25.10
C THR A 535 -14.04 -12.10 26.09
N ASP A 536 -13.60 -10.96 25.59
CA ASP A 536 -12.99 -9.88 26.35
C ASP A 536 -14.02 -8.99 27.07
N PRO A 537 -13.69 -8.37 28.23
CA PRO A 537 -14.55 -7.37 28.87
C PRO A 537 -14.96 -6.19 27.96
N VAL A 538 -14.14 -5.80 26.97
CA VAL A 538 -14.44 -4.71 26.03
C VAL A 538 -15.58 -5.08 25.05
N LYS A 539 -15.76 -6.37 24.74
CA LYS A 539 -16.85 -6.98 23.93
C LYS A 539 -17.02 -6.54 22.47
N SER A 540 -16.71 -5.30 22.12
CA SER A 540 -16.79 -4.75 20.77
C SER A 540 -15.53 -3.93 20.50
N TRP A 541 -14.71 -4.37 19.55
CA TRP A 541 -13.45 -3.70 19.20
C TRP A 541 -13.45 -3.39 17.72
N ASN A 542 -13.21 -2.13 17.35
CA ASN A 542 -13.19 -1.68 15.96
C ASN A 542 -11.77 -1.80 15.37
N TRP A 543 -11.54 -2.83 14.56
CA TRP A 543 -10.29 -3.01 13.82
C TRP A 543 -9.97 -1.81 12.91
N ALA A 544 -10.97 -1.17 12.30
CA ALA A 544 -10.75 -0.03 11.42
C ALA A 544 -10.17 1.17 12.18
N ALA A 545 -10.62 1.38 13.43
CA ALA A 545 -10.13 2.39 14.37
C ALA A 545 -8.77 2.07 15.01
N SER A 546 -8.14 0.93 14.68
CA SER A 546 -6.92 0.45 15.33
C SER A 546 -5.68 0.69 14.46
N LYS A 547 -4.60 1.23 15.04
CA LYS A 547 -3.23 1.24 14.48
C LYS A 547 -2.30 0.49 15.44
N PRO A 548 -1.94 -0.77 15.15
CA PRO A 548 -1.08 -1.57 16.01
C PRO A 548 0.41 -1.22 15.82
N VAL A 549 1.19 -1.45 16.89
CA VAL A 549 2.66 -1.47 16.95
C VAL A 549 3.10 -2.57 17.91
N ALA A 550 4.36 -3.00 17.88
CA ALA A 550 4.90 -3.98 18.83
C ALA A 550 6.24 -3.52 19.41
N GLY A 551 6.53 -3.94 20.65
CA GLY A 551 7.77 -3.62 21.36
C GLY A 551 7.65 -3.93 22.85
N ASP A 552 8.77 -4.13 23.56
CA ASP A 552 8.76 -4.41 25.00
C ASP A 552 8.42 -3.13 25.81
N PHE A 553 7.13 -2.93 26.09
CA PHE A 553 6.61 -1.72 26.75
C PHE A 553 6.66 -1.77 28.28
N ASP A 554 6.89 -2.95 28.90
CA ASP A 554 6.99 -3.09 30.36
C ASP A 554 8.43 -3.35 30.87
N GLY A 555 9.30 -3.89 30.01
CA GLY A 555 10.70 -4.21 30.26
C GLY A 555 10.91 -5.62 30.80
N ASP A 556 10.02 -6.58 30.51
CA ASP A 556 10.14 -7.97 30.97
C ASP A 556 10.93 -8.90 30.03
N GLY A 557 11.36 -8.40 28.87
CA GLY A 557 12.13 -9.13 27.86
C GLY A 557 11.27 -9.74 26.76
N ARG A 558 9.97 -9.46 26.73
CA ARG A 558 9.03 -9.87 25.69
C ARG A 558 8.36 -8.64 25.10
N ALA A 559 8.07 -8.68 23.81
CA ALA A 559 7.34 -7.60 23.18
C ALA A 559 5.84 -7.66 23.51
N ASP A 560 5.25 -6.50 23.71
CA ASP A 560 3.81 -6.28 23.86
C ASP A 560 3.18 -5.87 22.52
N LEU A 561 1.86 -6.00 22.40
CA LEU A 561 1.08 -5.36 21.34
C LEU A 561 0.53 -4.02 21.85
N GLY A 562 0.93 -2.92 21.23
CA GLY A 562 0.36 -1.58 21.44
C GLY A 562 -0.67 -1.26 20.35
N VAL A 563 -1.76 -0.59 20.69
CA VAL A 563 -2.76 -0.12 19.71
C VAL A 563 -3.18 1.32 20.00
N LEU A 564 -2.90 2.21 19.06
CA LEU A 564 -3.49 3.55 19.02
C LEU A 564 -4.90 3.44 18.43
N TYR A 565 -5.91 3.85 19.21
CA TYR A 565 -7.33 3.55 18.97
C TYR A 565 -8.18 4.82 18.86
N ASP A 566 -8.98 4.92 17.80
CA ASP A 566 -9.90 6.04 17.55
C ASP A 566 -11.24 5.88 18.28
N TYR A 567 -11.65 6.90 19.04
CA TYR A 567 -13.01 7.04 19.59
C TYR A 567 -13.87 8.02 18.79
N GLY A 568 -13.35 8.57 17.69
CA GLY A 568 -14.02 9.57 16.86
C GLY A 568 -14.06 10.94 17.51
N ARG A 569 -15.08 11.73 17.17
CA ARG A 569 -15.25 13.10 17.64
C ARG A 569 -16.26 13.22 18.79
N THR A 570 -15.93 14.03 19.78
CA THR A 570 -16.81 14.42 20.89
C THR A 570 -16.91 15.94 20.91
N GLY A 571 -17.98 16.48 20.30
CA GLY A 571 -18.02 17.88 19.89
C GLY A 571 -16.90 18.16 18.88
N ASP A 572 -16.22 19.31 19.03
CA ASP A 572 -15.17 19.73 18.10
C ASP A 572 -13.89 18.87 18.20
N ARG A 573 -13.69 18.16 19.31
CA ARG A 573 -12.45 17.43 19.65
C ARG A 573 -12.42 16.03 19.06
N ASN A 574 -11.24 15.58 18.63
CA ASN A 574 -10.97 14.17 18.34
C ASN A 574 -10.47 13.47 19.61
N ARG A 575 -10.97 12.26 19.91
CA ARG A 575 -10.53 11.47 21.07
C ARG A 575 -9.80 10.21 20.61
N THR A 576 -8.55 10.08 21.06
CA THR A 576 -7.70 8.90 20.78
C THR A 576 -7.27 8.28 22.11
N GLY A 577 -7.18 6.95 22.18
CA GLY A 577 -6.55 6.25 23.30
C GLY A 577 -5.36 5.41 22.86
N LEU A 578 -4.49 5.08 23.81
CA LEU A 578 -3.45 4.05 23.64
C LEU A 578 -3.80 2.87 24.56
N TRP A 579 -3.74 1.67 23.99
CA TRP A 579 -3.96 0.41 24.70
C TRP A 579 -2.75 -0.49 24.55
N THR A 580 -2.40 -1.24 25.59
CA THR A 580 -1.46 -2.37 25.50
C THR A 580 -2.16 -3.69 25.78
N PHE A 581 -1.68 -4.75 25.12
CA PHE A 581 -1.98 -6.14 25.41
C PHE A 581 -0.66 -6.76 25.84
N THR A 582 -0.51 -7.09 27.12
CA THR A 582 0.78 -7.52 27.65
C THR A 582 1.07 -9.00 27.38
N ALA A 583 2.26 -9.31 26.90
CA ALA A 583 2.67 -10.67 26.56
C ALA A 583 2.84 -11.54 27.81
N THR A 584 2.40 -12.79 27.73
CA THR A 584 2.43 -13.75 28.87
C THR A 584 3.23 -15.02 28.57
N GLY A 585 3.94 -15.06 27.44
CA GLY A 585 4.74 -16.21 27.01
C GLY A 585 3.94 -17.36 26.40
N ASN A 586 2.60 -17.29 26.38
CA ASN A 586 1.71 -18.30 25.79
C ASN A 586 0.43 -17.68 25.16
N GLY A 587 0.35 -16.35 25.14
CA GLY A 587 -0.85 -15.56 24.87
C GLY A 587 -0.70 -14.15 25.45
N PHE A 588 -1.79 -13.38 25.47
CA PHE A 588 -1.79 -11.99 25.93
C PHE A 588 -2.74 -11.78 27.10
N ALA A 589 -2.42 -10.81 27.95
CA ALA A 589 -3.37 -10.23 28.89
C ALA A 589 -4.50 -9.51 28.13
N GLY A 590 -5.65 -9.31 28.80
CA GLY A 590 -6.72 -8.47 28.25
C GLY A 590 -6.22 -7.03 28.04
N PRO A 591 -6.73 -6.32 27.00
CA PRO A 591 -6.25 -5.01 26.65
C PRO A 591 -6.49 -4.02 27.79
N ARG A 592 -5.47 -3.22 28.09
CA ARG A 592 -5.51 -2.19 29.12
C ARG A 592 -5.28 -0.82 28.48
N GLN A 593 -6.17 0.12 28.76
CA GLN A 593 -5.97 1.51 28.37
C GLN A 593 -4.86 2.12 29.23
N VAL A 594 -3.81 2.61 28.58
CA VAL A 594 -2.63 3.20 29.21
C VAL A 594 -2.56 4.72 29.01
N TRP A 595 -3.27 5.26 28.02
CA TRP A 595 -3.47 6.70 27.82
C TRP A 595 -4.81 7.00 27.12
N ASP A 596 -5.35 8.20 27.35
CA ASP A 596 -6.57 8.72 26.73
C ASP A 596 -6.46 10.23 26.52
N SER A 597 -6.72 10.72 25.31
CA SER A 597 -6.72 12.16 24.99
C SER A 597 -7.95 12.92 25.50
N SER A 598 -8.81 12.32 26.34
CA SER A 598 -10.10 12.86 26.78
C SER A 598 -10.11 14.30 27.33
N THR A 599 -9.01 14.77 27.91
CA THR A 599 -8.86 16.14 28.40
C THR A 599 -8.54 17.15 27.29
N ASP A 600 -7.93 16.68 26.22
CA ASP A 600 -7.33 17.44 25.11
C ASP A 600 -8.05 17.09 23.79
N SER A 601 -7.35 17.17 22.66
CA SER A 601 -7.83 16.68 21.37
C SER A 601 -6.68 16.10 20.57
N TRP A 602 -6.73 14.80 20.28
CA TRP A 602 -5.73 14.09 19.47
C TRP A 602 -6.40 13.41 18.29
N ASN A 603 -5.95 13.70 17.07
CA ASN A 603 -6.51 13.12 15.85
C ASN A 603 -5.78 11.81 15.48
N TRP A 604 -6.45 10.68 15.68
CA TRP A 604 -5.96 9.36 15.28
C TRP A 604 -5.67 9.29 13.77
N ALA A 605 -6.47 9.94 12.92
CA ALA A 605 -6.27 9.90 11.47
C ALA A 605 -4.96 10.57 11.07
N ALA A 606 -4.61 11.67 11.74
CA ALA A 606 -3.36 12.43 11.58
C ALA A 606 -2.11 11.72 12.15
N SER A 607 -2.24 10.53 12.75
CA SER A 607 -1.15 9.84 13.46
C SER A 607 -0.54 8.72 12.61
N LYS A 608 0.79 8.71 12.46
CA LYS A 608 1.59 7.56 11.98
C LYS A 608 2.45 7.05 13.14
N PRO A 609 1.99 6.02 13.88
CA PRO A 609 2.72 5.47 15.02
C PRO A 609 3.83 4.50 14.59
N VAL A 610 4.89 4.47 15.39
CA VAL A 610 6.01 3.52 15.36
C VAL A 610 6.43 3.21 16.80
N ALA A 611 7.18 2.13 17.03
CA ALA A 611 7.66 1.77 18.37
C ALA A 611 9.16 1.43 18.36
N GLY A 612 9.79 1.52 19.54
CA GLY A 612 11.21 1.23 19.76
C GLY A 612 11.79 2.11 20.87
N ASP A 613 12.92 1.72 21.47
CA ASP A 613 13.56 2.44 22.57
C ASP A 613 14.16 3.77 22.09
N PHE A 614 13.39 4.86 22.20
CA PHE A 614 13.83 6.16 21.74
C PHE A 614 14.73 6.84 22.77
N ASP A 615 14.41 6.76 24.06
CA ASP A 615 15.19 7.48 25.09
C ASP A 615 16.38 6.71 25.71
N GLY A 616 16.48 5.39 25.50
CA GLY A 616 17.59 4.51 25.88
C GLY A 616 17.46 3.93 27.30
N ASP A 617 16.23 3.66 27.75
CA ASP A 617 15.93 3.11 29.09
C ASP A 617 15.90 1.57 29.12
N GLY A 618 15.86 0.92 27.96
CA GLY A 618 15.73 -0.53 27.79
C GLY A 618 14.32 -1.00 27.44
N ARG A 619 13.33 -0.10 27.33
CA ARG A 619 11.96 -0.38 26.85
C ARG A 619 11.71 0.22 25.49
N ALA A 620 10.78 -0.36 24.75
CA ALA A 620 10.18 0.32 23.62
C ALA A 620 9.31 1.50 24.08
N ASP A 621 9.37 2.60 23.35
CA ASP A 621 8.48 3.76 23.47
C ASP A 621 7.45 3.77 22.32
N LEU A 622 6.50 4.71 22.36
CA LEU A 622 5.65 5.03 21.20
C LEU A 622 6.07 6.35 20.57
N GLY A 623 6.46 6.33 19.30
CA GLY A 623 6.71 7.51 18.48
C GLY A 623 5.53 7.75 17.54
N VAL A 624 5.13 9.01 17.35
CA VAL A 624 4.05 9.38 16.41
C VAL A 624 4.45 10.58 15.56
N LEU A 625 4.58 10.36 14.26
CA LEU A 625 4.61 11.44 13.28
C LEU A 625 3.17 11.95 13.09
N TYR A 626 2.94 13.23 13.35
CA TYR A 626 1.61 13.82 13.51
C TYR A 626 1.36 14.97 12.52
N ASP A 627 0.24 14.91 11.81
CA ASP A 627 -0.20 15.93 10.85
C ASP A 627 -0.88 17.12 11.53
N TYR A 628 -0.45 18.34 11.21
CA TYR A 628 -1.14 19.58 11.57
C TYR A 628 -1.84 20.24 10.38
N GLY A 629 -1.90 19.56 9.23
CA GLY A 629 -2.48 20.09 8.00
C GLY A 629 -1.64 21.23 7.41
N ARG A 630 -2.32 22.23 6.86
CA ARG A 630 -1.68 23.40 6.25
C ARG A 630 -1.73 24.62 7.15
N THR A 631 -0.62 25.34 7.23
CA THR A 631 -0.52 26.66 7.85
C THR A 631 -0.12 27.64 6.74
N GLY A 632 -1.12 28.21 6.07
CA GLY A 632 -0.94 28.95 4.82
C GLY A 632 -0.40 28.06 3.69
N ASP A 633 0.64 28.53 3.01
CA ASP A 633 1.27 27.82 1.88
C ASP A 633 2.12 26.60 2.27
N ARG A 634 2.25 26.31 3.57
CA ARG A 634 3.14 25.26 4.10
C ARG A 634 2.33 24.12 4.73
N ASN A 635 2.77 22.88 4.49
CA ASN A 635 2.33 21.74 5.28
C ASN A 635 3.11 21.73 6.60
N ARG A 636 2.44 21.39 7.71
CA ARG A 636 3.06 21.33 9.04
C ARG A 636 2.94 19.92 9.61
N THR A 637 4.08 19.34 9.98
CA THR A 637 4.20 18.05 10.66
C THR A 637 4.98 18.22 11.95
N GLY A 638 4.69 17.39 12.96
CA GLY A 638 5.53 17.26 14.16
C GLY A 638 5.81 15.79 14.50
N LEU A 639 6.80 15.57 15.36
CA LEU A 639 7.10 14.27 15.96
C LEU A 639 6.84 14.35 17.46
N TRP A 640 6.13 13.34 17.98
CA TRP A 640 5.83 13.17 19.39
C TRP A 640 6.36 11.83 19.88
N THR A 641 6.79 11.76 21.14
CA THR A 641 7.02 10.51 21.85
C THR A 641 6.12 10.39 23.07
N PHE A 642 5.82 9.15 23.44
CA PHE A 642 5.27 8.75 24.72
C PHE A 642 6.28 7.77 25.31
N SER A 643 7.05 8.18 26.34
CA SER A 643 8.00 7.25 26.97
C SER A 643 7.26 6.16 27.74
N ALA A 644 7.73 4.91 27.67
CA ALA A 644 7.20 3.83 28.50
C ALA A 644 7.58 4.01 29.98
N THR A 645 6.81 3.40 30.89
CA THR A 645 7.00 3.55 32.36
C THR A 645 6.99 2.21 33.10
N GLY A 646 7.12 1.09 32.37
CA GLY A 646 7.03 -0.26 32.92
C GLY A 646 5.62 -0.71 33.33
N ASN A 647 4.65 0.21 33.42
CA ASN A 647 3.27 -0.07 33.81
C ASN A 647 2.27 0.80 33.03
N GLY A 648 2.67 1.34 31.88
CA GLY A 648 1.90 2.32 31.09
C GLY A 648 2.84 3.32 30.43
N PHE A 649 2.33 4.48 30.03
CA PHE A 649 3.09 5.51 29.30
C PHE A 649 3.03 6.86 29.99
N GLY A 650 4.06 7.68 29.77
CA GLY A 650 4.01 9.12 30.01
C GLY A 650 3.01 9.82 29.08
N GLY A 651 2.65 11.07 29.43
CA GLY A 651 1.87 11.91 28.52
C GLY A 651 2.68 12.26 27.26
N PRO A 652 2.02 12.45 26.10
CA PRO A 652 2.72 12.76 24.85
C PRO A 652 3.56 14.03 24.98
N ARG A 653 4.81 13.97 24.53
CA ARG A 653 5.72 15.11 24.45
C ARG A 653 6.19 15.33 23.01
N LYS A 654 6.05 16.56 22.52
CA LYS A 654 6.56 16.93 21.20
C LYS A 654 8.09 17.03 21.26
N VAL A 655 8.75 16.36 20.34
CA VAL A 655 10.23 16.34 20.22
C VAL A 655 10.71 17.03 18.94
N TRP A 656 9.82 17.31 17.98
CA TRP A 656 10.10 18.15 16.81
C TRP A 656 8.83 18.76 16.19
N ASP A 657 8.96 19.93 15.57
CA ASP A 657 7.93 20.59 14.75
C ASP A 657 8.58 21.21 13.50
N SER A 658 8.03 20.96 12.31
CA SER A 658 8.50 21.60 11.06
C SER A 658 8.36 23.12 11.07
N ALA A 659 7.39 23.68 11.82
CA ALA A 659 7.18 25.12 11.90
C ALA A 659 8.38 25.85 12.54
N ASP A 660 9.11 25.20 13.46
CA ASP A 660 10.20 25.81 14.22
C ASP A 660 11.47 26.02 13.35
N GLY A 661 11.66 25.16 12.33
CA GLY A 661 12.67 25.37 11.28
C GLY A 661 12.19 26.28 10.15
N GLY A 662 10.89 26.58 10.09
CA GLY A 662 10.23 27.26 8.98
C GLY A 662 9.96 26.39 7.75
N ASP A 663 10.29 25.09 7.80
CA ASP A 663 10.15 24.17 6.68
C ASP A 663 8.69 23.75 6.44
N SER A 664 8.34 23.51 5.17
CA SER A 664 7.06 22.89 4.80
C SER A 664 7.23 21.37 4.69
N TRP A 665 6.83 20.64 5.73
CA TRP A 665 6.92 19.18 5.77
C TRP A 665 5.53 18.54 5.61
N SER A 666 5.36 17.69 4.59
CA SER A 666 4.12 16.96 4.34
C SER A 666 4.11 15.60 5.04
N TRP A 667 3.30 15.47 6.08
CA TRP A 667 2.98 14.19 6.72
C TRP A 667 2.40 13.19 5.71
N ALA A 668 1.57 13.68 4.78
CA ALA A 668 0.97 12.86 3.74
C ALA A 668 1.99 12.25 2.76
N ALA A 669 3.16 12.87 2.59
CA ALA A 669 4.26 12.36 1.77
C ALA A 669 5.32 11.56 2.55
N SER A 670 5.20 11.48 3.87
CA SER A 670 6.16 10.84 4.77
C SER A 670 5.79 9.39 5.09
N SER A 671 6.71 8.45 4.94
CA SER A 671 6.57 7.05 5.34
C SER A 671 7.65 6.70 6.37
N PRO A 672 7.28 6.59 7.67
CA PRO A 672 8.24 6.43 8.76
C PRO A 672 8.49 4.98 9.18
N ALA A 673 9.75 4.64 9.43
CA ALA A 673 10.19 3.39 10.05
C ALA A 673 11.17 3.68 11.19
N ALA A 674 11.13 2.87 12.25
CA ALA A 674 11.96 3.05 13.44
C ALA A 674 12.99 1.91 13.57
N GLY A 675 14.23 2.25 13.90
CA GLY A 675 15.32 1.30 14.15
C GLY A 675 16.61 2.03 14.53
N ASP A 676 17.56 1.37 15.21
CA ASP A 676 18.88 1.98 15.47
C ASP A 676 19.73 1.99 14.20
N PHE A 677 19.47 2.94 13.29
CA PHE A 677 20.21 3.09 12.04
C PHE A 677 21.66 3.56 12.26
N ASN A 678 22.01 4.02 13.47
CA ASN A 678 23.27 4.71 13.78
C ASN A 678 24.21 3.92 14.71
N GLY A 679 23.73 2.84 15.33
CA GLY A 679 24.47 1.93 16.19
C GLY A 679 24.94 2.57 17.50
N ASP A 680 24.14 3.48 18.10
CA ASP A 680 24.44 4.08 19.42
C ASP A 680 23.65 3.46 20.58
N GLY A 681 22.77 2.49 20.29
CA GLY A 681 21.91 1.82 21.27
C GLY A 681 20.55 2.47 21.46
N ARG A 682 20.17 3.45 20.61
CA ARG A 682 18.84 4.05 20.59
C ARG A 682 18.19 3.92 19.22
N VAL A 683 16.87 3.84 19.24
CA VAL A 683 16.08 3.78 18.02
C VAL A 683 16.02 5.19 17.39
N ASP A 684 16.37 5.27 16.11
CA ASP A 684 16.24 6.45 15.26
C ASP A 684 14.94 6.38 14.43
N LEU A 685 14.50 7.52 13.88
CA LEU A 685 13.35 7.56 12.96
C LEU A 685 13.80 7.82 11.52
N GLY A 686 13.75 6.81 10.67
CA GLY A 686 13.93 6.93 9.22
C GLY A 686 12.61 7.34 8.56
N VAL A 687 12.66 8.23 7.57
CA VAL A 687 11.48 8.67 6.81
C VAL A 687 11.79 8.72 5.32
N LEU A 688 11.13 7.84 4.55
CA LEU A 688 11.01 8.00 3.10
C LEU A 688 10.01 9.12 2.82
N TYR A 689 10.40 10.06 1.96
CA TYR A 689 9.63 11.28 1.70
C TYR A 689 9.43 11.47 0.19
N ASP A 690 8.18 11.44 -0.26
CA ASP A 690 7.83 11.75 -1.64
C ASP A 690 7.87 13.28 -1.87
N SER A 691 8.84 13.72 -2.65
CA SER A 691 9.10 15.14 -2.92
C SER A 691 8.38 15.65 -4.17
N GLY A 692 7.31 14.98 -4.61
CA GLY A 692 6.65 15.27 -5.88
C GLY A 692 7.53 14.91 -7.08
N ASN A 693 7.40 15.66 -8.19
CA ASN A 693 8.16 15.45 -9.41
C ASN A 693 9.43 16.30 -9.49
N ALA A 694 10.52 15.68 -9.96
CA ALA A 694 11.68 16.40 -10.46
C ALA A 694 11.38 17.01 -11.85
N SER A 695 12.20 17.96 -12.31
CA SER A 695 12.02 18.67 -13.58
C SER A 695 12.11 17.81 -14.85
N ASN A 696 12.41 16.52 -14.71
CA ASN A 696 12.43 15.51 -15.78
C ASN A 696 11.17 14.63 -15.82
N GLY A 697 10.15 14.94 -15.00
CA GLY A 697 8.87 14.20 -14.97
C GLY A 697 8.91 12.85 -14.25
N ARG A 698 10.01 12.51 -13.56
CA ARG A 698 10.08 11.39 -12.61
C ARG A 698 9.76 11.90 -11.21
N ASN A 699 9.09 11.10 -10.37
CA ASN A 699 8.96 11.46 -8.95
C ASN A 699 10.34 11.47 -8.27
N GLN A 700 10.45 12.21 -7.16
CA GLN A 700 11.66 12.37 -6.36
C GLN A 700 11.42 11.80 -4.97
N THR A 701 11.96 10.61 -4.67
CA THR A 701 11.96 10.05 -3.30
C THR A 701 13.22 10.53 -2.57
N ARG A 702 13.10 10.91 -1.30
CA ARG A 702 14.24 11.23 -0.42
C ARG A 702 14.20 10.34 0.82
N LEU A 703 15.37 9.98 1.35
CA LEU A 703 15.47 9.38 2.68
C LEU A 703 16.00 10.43 3.65
N TRP A 704 15.26 10.65 4.73
CA TRP A 704 15.65 11.46 5.87
C TRP A 704 15.79 10.57 7.11
N ALA A 705 16.55 11.01 8.11
CA ALA A 705 16.41 10.47 9.46
C ALA A 705 16.41 11.58 10.52
N PHE A 706 15.63 11.35 11.58
CA PHE A 706 15.70 12.07 12.85
C PHE A 706 16.48 11.18 13.81
N THR A 707 17.68 11.63 14.19
CA THR A 707 18.52 10.87 15.13
C THR A 707 18.12 11.17 16.56
N SER A 708 17.85 10.13 17.36
CA SER A 708 17.56 10.25 18.79
C SER A 708 18.77 10.79 19.54
N ARG A 709 18.51 11.42 20.69
CA ARG A 709 19.50 11.92 21.65
C ARG A 709 19.09 11.55 23.07
N GLY A 710 18.28 10.52 23.22
CA GLY A 710 17.56 10.20 24.43
C GLY A 710 16.19 10.86 24.40
N ALA A 711 15.87 11.66 25.41
CA ALA A 711 14.59 12.36 25.49
C ALA A 711 14.35 13.41 24.38
N GLU A 712 15.23 13.62 23.40
CA GLU A 712 15.07 14.62 22.32
C GLU A 712 15.54 14.05 20.98
N PHE A 713 15.06 14.63 19.87
CA PHE A 713 15.50 14.28 18.52
C PHE A 713 16.31 15.41 17.89
N GLY A 714 17.30 15.05 17.08
CA GLY A 714 17.92 15.97 16.12
C GLY A 714 16.94 16.34 15.01
N ALA A 715 17.05 17.59 14.51
CA ALA A 715 16.35 18.02 13.31
C ALA A 715 16.65 17.08 12.11
N PRO A 716 15.67 16.81 11.23
CA PRO A 716 15.79 15.78 10.21
C PRO A 716 16.91 16.08 9.22
N ARG A 717 17.71 15.06 8.90
CA ARG A 717 18.82 15.14 7.94
C ARG A 717 18.53 14.26 6.73
N ARG A 718 18.63 14.82 5.52
CA ARG A 718 18.52 14.06 4.26
C ARG A 718 19.81 13.28 4.02
N TYR A 719 19.70 11.96 3.89
CA TYR A 719 20.80 11.05 3.58
C TYR A 719 20.80 10.59 2.12
N TRP A 720 19.64 10.56 1.45
CA TRP A 720 19.55 10.19 0.03
C TRP A 720 18.46 10.96 -0.73
N ASP A 721 18.61 11.03 -2.06
CA ASP A 721 17.71 11.71 -2.99
C ASP A 721 17.74 11.01 -4.36
N SER A 722 16.59 10.53 -4.84
CA SER A 722 16.47 9.76 -6.08
C SER A 722 16.73 10.55 -7.37
N SER A 723 16.90 11.87 -7.28
CA SER A 723 17.23 12.72 -8.44
C SER A 723 18.72 12.94 -8.65
N LEU A 724 19.55 12.62 -7.66
CA LEU A 724 20.99 12.93 -7.66
C LEU A 724 21.89 11.76 -8.10
N ASN A 725 21.38 10.52 -8.00
CA ASN A 725 22.04 9.32 -8.49
C ASN A 725 21.23 8.79 -9.69
N GLY A 726 21.81 8.86 -10.90
CA GLY A 726 21.15 8.52 -12.17
C GLY A 726 21.66 7.27 -12.85
#